data_AF-A0A534GN02-F1
#
_entry.id   AF-A0A534GN02-F1
#
_cell.length_a   1.000
_cell.length_b   1.000
_cell.length_c   1.000
_cell.angle_alpha   90.00
_cell.angle_beta   90.00
_cell.angle_gamma   90.00
#
_symmetry.space_group_name_H-M   'P 1'
#
loop_
_entity.id
_entity.type
_entity.pdbx_description
1 polymer ?
#
loop_
_entity_poly.entity_id
_entity_poly.type
_entity_poly.pdbx_seq_one_letter_code
_entity_poly.pdbx_strand_id
1 'polypeptide(L)'
;MTRAERTLAEVLADVLRADRLSVDSHFFEELGADSLVMAKFCARVRKRGDLPSVTMKDIYRHPTIRSLAAALADATPKPVQPPGSAAIEAATSTSAREYILCGALQALFFLAYSYLAVVGIAWSSRWVASGSSAAEACGRLVLASSAAFLLASAVPIAAKWVLIGRWKTQQIRLWSLAYVRFWIVKTLIRSSPAARMFIGTPVYLLYLRALGARIGPGAVIFSRRVPVCTDLLTIGAGTVIRKEAIFQCYRAQAGRLELGPVTLGRDVFVGERSVLDINTSMRDRAQLGHASGLHSGQAVPAGERWHGSPAQRTDVNYLRAPSAQASTWRRAVYSTAAVLVVLLLCLPLLAGGTTLAIDGASSLAQVLDPTAGASTLVALLIEAVILSLVIFFGLALAGLLLVVAVSRLLSGFVKPDVVYPLYGFHDAAHRAIARIGRMRFFTYLFGDSSLIVHFLQWLGYRLKPVVQTGVNFGTEVMHANPSLSAVGSGTMVADGLHLVNDEVSSTSFRVSRVAIGPHNFVGNDVTYPAGGRTGDNVLLGTKVLVPLDGKIREGVGLLGSPCFEIPRSVERDMRFDHLRTGEALRRGLAAKNRCDLQTIGIFLVTRWLGVFLFASLYLAAVELYDVLPHGLNAVLFALSVVVTAVFLCGVQRCIVALHPTRPTICSVYHPDFWWAERIWKVHPIHYLHA
;
A
#
# COMPACT_ATOMS: atom_id res chain seq x y z
N MET A 1 -31.22 4.24 -39.87
CA MET A 1 -30.33 3.49 -38.96
C MET A 1 -29.13 3.03 -39.75
N THR A 2 -27.93 3.51 -39.43
CA THR A 2 -26.69 3.19 -40.16
C THR A 2 -26.23 1.75 -39.87
N ARG A 3 -25.30 1.22 -40.69
CA ARG A 3 -24.72 -0.12 -40.45
C ARG A 3 -24.05 -0.18 -39.06
N ALA A 4 -23.29 0.85 -38.69
CA ALA A 4 -22.65 0.95 -37.39
C ALA A 4 -23.66 0.98 -36.23
N GLU A 5 -24.73 1.76 -36.34
CA GLU A 5 -25.81 1.79 -35.35
C GLU A 5 -26.46 0.42 -35.16
N ARG A 6 -26.74 -0.30 -36.26
CA ARG A 6 -27.34 -1.64 -36.19
C ARG A 6 -26.42 -2.64 -35.49
N THR A 7 -25.14 -2.65 -35.86
CA THR A 7 -24.16 -3.56 -35.26
C THR A 7 -23.93 -3.24 -33.78
N LEU A 8 -23.87 -1.97 -33.40
CA LEU A 8 -23.76 -1.57 -31.99
C LEU A 8 -25.03 -1.94 -31.20
N ALA A 9 -26.21 -1.77 -31.78
CA ALA A 9 -27.48 -2.16 -31.15
C ALA A 9 -27.57 -3.68 -30.90
N GLU A 10 -27.18 -4.50 -31.88
CA GLU A 10 -27.13 -5.96 -31.74
C GLU A 10 -26.20 -6.39 -30.61
N VAL A 11 -24.99 -5.83 -30.56
CA VAL A 11 -24.02 -6.19 -29.51
C VAL A 11 -24.53 -5.77 -28.13
N LEU A 12 -25.21 -4.63 -28.01
CA LEU A 12 -25.79 -4.18 -26.75
C LEU A 12 -26.97 -5.06 -26.32
N ALA A 13 -27.85 -5.42 -27.27
CA ALA A 13 -28.98 -6.31 -27.07
C ALA A 13 -28.52 -7.67 -26.55
N ASP A 14 -27.45 -8.23 -27.12
CA ASP A 14 -26.82 -9.47 -26.64
C ASP A 14 -26.25 -9.36 -25.22
N VAL A 15 -25.77 -8.17 -24.81
CA VAL A 15 -25.23 -7.98 -23.45
C VAL A 15 -26.36 -7.90 -22.44
N LEU A 16 -27.42 -7.18 -22.80
CA LEU A 16 -28.60 -6.97 -21.96
C LEU A 16 -29.57 -8.17 -22.00
N ARG A 17 -29.40 -9.11 -22.93
CA ARG A 17 -30.34 -10.20 -23.23
C ARG A 17 -31.74 -9.67 -23.57
N ALA A 18 -31.78 -8.66 -24.42
CA ALA A 18 -33.02 -8.07 -24.94
C ALA A 18 -33.17 -8.40 -26.43
N ASP A 19 -34.41 -8.57 -26.91
CA ASP A 19 -34.66 -8.97 -28.30
C ASP A 19 -34.39 -7.85 -29.32
N ARG A 20 -34.76 -6.61 -28.99
CA ARG A 20 -34.48 -5.41 -29.80
C ARG A 20 -34.33 -4.19 -28.90
N LEU A 21 -33.38 -3.32 -29.24
CA LEU A 21 -33.14 -2.05 -28.56
C LEU A 21 -33.36 -0.89 -29.53
N SER A 22 -33.98 0.18 -29.06
CA SER A 22 -34.01 1.45 -29.79
C SER A 22 -32.61 2.07 -29.80
N VAL A 23 -32.20 2.66 -30.93
CA VAL A 23 -30.90 3.33 -31.04
C VAL A 23 -30.83 4.66 -30.29
N ASP A 24 -32.00 5.17 -29.92
CA ASP A 24 -32.18 6.43 -29.18
C ASP A 24 -32.33 6.20 -27.67
N SER A 25 -32.46 4.94 -27.23
CA SER A 25 -32.58 4.65 -25.80
C SER A 25 -31.33 5.03 -25.02
N HIS A 26 -31.55 5.76 -23.94
CA HIS A 26 -30.48 6.21 -23.06
C HIS A 26 -29.89 5.03 -22.28
N PHE A 27 -28.56 4.81 -22.42
CA PHE A 27 -27.86 3.68 -21.80
C PHE A 27 -28.12 3.56 -20.30
N PHE A 28 -28.18 4.68 -19.58
CA PHE A 28 -28.25 4.69 -18.12
C PHE A 28 -29.65 4.80 -17.55
N GLU A 29 -30.53 5.55 -18.23
CA GLU A 29 -31.85 5.91 -17.69
C GLU A 29 -32.92 4.92 -18.14
N GLU A 30 -32.87 4.47 -19.40
CA GLU A 30 -33.87 3.56 -19.95
C GLU A 30 -33.41 2.10 -19.93
N LEU A 31 -32.11 1.87 -20.21
CA LEU A 31 -31.56 0.51 -20.32
C LEU A 31 -30.97 -0.02 -19.01
N GLY A 32 -30.89 0.82 -17.98
CA GLY A 32 -30.29 0.46 -16.68
C GLY A 32 -28.86 -0.07 -16.79
N ALA A 33 -28.11 0.32 -17.83
CA ALA A 33 -26.77 -0.21 -18.07
C ALA A 33 -25.80 0.30 -17.00
N ASP A 34 -25.07 -0.62 -16.38
CA ASP A 34 -24.01 -0.29 -15.43
C ASP A 34 -22.61 -0.45 -16.05
N SER A 35 -21.58 -0.11 -15.27
CA SER A 35 -20.18 -0.21 -15.71
C SER A 35 -19.78 -1.64 -16.14
N LEU A 36 -20.41 -2.68 -15.60
CA LEU A 36 -20.15 -4.07 -16.00
C LEU A 36 -20.80 -4.39 -17.35
N VAL A 37 -22.02 -3.92 -17.58
CA VAL A 37 -22.68 -3.98 -18.90
C VAL A 37 -21.82 -3.26 -19.94
N MET A 38 -21.38 -2.03 -19.64
CA MET A 38 -20.50 -1.26 -20.52
C MET A 38 -19.18 -1.98 -20.81
N ALA A 39 -18.53 -2.55 -19.79
CA ALA A 39 -17.29 -3.29 -19.96
C ALA A 39 -17.47 -4.51 -20.88
N LYS A 40 -18.55 -5.27 -20.70
CA LYS A 40 -18.92 -6.41 -21.57
C LYS A 40 -19.20 -5.94 -23.00
N PHE A 41 -19.94 -4.85 -23.16
CA PHE A 41 -20.23 -4.23 -24.45
C PHE A 41 -18.95 -3.81 -25.18
N CYS A 42 -18.09 -2.98 -24.56
CA CYS A 42 -16.79 -2.58 -25.12
C CYS A 42 -15.89 -3.77 -25.46
N ALA A 43 -15.92 -4.85 -24.65
CA ALA A 43 -15.14 -6.05 -24.92
C ALA A 43 -15.66 -6.84 -26.13
N ARG A 44 -16.98 -6.93 -26.30
CA ARG A 44 -17.59 -7.61 -27.46
C ARG A 44 -17.40 -6.82 -28.75
N VAL A 45 -17.56 -5.49 -28.72
CA VAL A 45 -17.27 -4.62 -29.88
C VAL A 45 -15.82 -4.80 -30.32
N ARG A 46 -14.86 -4.77 -29.37
CA ARG A 46 -13.44 -4.99 -29.67
C ARG A 46 -13.12 -6.36 -30.29
N LYS A 47 -13.90 -7.40 -30.00
CA LYS A 47 -13.67 -8.74 -30.57
C LYS A 47 -14.11 -8.89 -32.02
N ARG A 48 -15.04 -8.07 -32.51
CA ARG A 48 -15.55 -8.19 -33.88
C ARG A 48 -14.59 -7.61 -34.92
N GLY A 49 -13.83 -6.57 -34.58
CA GLY A 49 -12.82 -5.94 -35.45
C GLY A 49 -13.36 -5.14 -36.64
N ASP A 50 -14.67 -5.17 -36.88
CA ASP A 50 -15.40 -4.46 -37.95
C ASP A 50 -15.86 -3.05 -37.54
N LEU A 51 -15.69 -2.68 -36.27
CA LEU A 51 -16.07 -1.39 -35.69
C LEU A 51 -14.87 -0.71 -35.01
N PRO A 52 -14.83 0.64 -34.97
CA PRO A 52 -13.88 1.39 -34.15
C PRO A 52 -13.95 0.97 -32.68
N SER A 53 -12.82 1.02 -31.98
CA SER A 53 -12.77 0.63 -30.57
C SER A 53 -13.58 1.61 -29.70
N VAL A 54 -14.63 1.11 -29.05
CA VAL A 54 -15.44 1.89 -28.11
C VAL A 54 -14.84 1.82 -26.70
N THR A 55 -14.62 2.97 -26.08
CA THR A 55 -14.22 3.06 -24.67
C THR A 55 -15.40 3.39 -23.76
N MET A 56 -15.29 3.08 -22.46
CA MET A 56 -16.31 3.49 -21.47
C MET A 56 -16.52 5.01 -21.45
N LYS A 57 -15.46 5.78 -21.70
CA LYS A 57 -15.52 7.24 -21.76
C LYS A 57 -16.41 7.71 -22.91
N ASP A 58 -16.39 7.02 -24.05
CA ASP A 58 -17.21 7.37 -25.21
C ASP A 58 -18.69 7.13 -24.92
N ILE A 59 -19.03 6.02 -24.25
CA ILE A 59 -20.40 5.70 -23.86
C ILE A 59 -20.96 6.73 -22.87
N TYR A 60 -20.18 7.17 -21.89
CA TYR A 60 -20.62 8.22 -20.96
C TYR A 60 -20.83 9.58 -21.64
N ARG A 61 -20.04 9.90 -22.68
CA ARG A 61 -20.17 11.15 -23.45
C ARG A 61 -21.29 11.10 -24.48
N HIS A 62 -21.57 9.90 -25.00
CA HIS A 62 -22.54 9.65 -26.06
C HIS A 62 -23.45 8.50 -25.61
N PRO A 63 -24.42 8.79 -24.72
CA PRO A 63 -25.17 7.76 -24.00
C PRO A 63 -26.34 7.18 -24.81
N THR A 64 -26.31 7.27 -26.14
CA THR A 64 -27.24 6.60 -27.06
C THR A 64 -26.45 5.96 -28.19
N ILE A 65 -26.94 4.87 -28.78
CA ILE A 65 -26.24 4.19 -29.89
C ILE A 65 -26.07 5.14 -31.08
N ARG A 66 -27.07 5.99 -31.36
CA ARG A 66 -27.00 7.00 -32.42
C ARG A 66 -25.87 8.00 -32.18
N SER A 67 -25.83 8.63 -30.99
CA SER A 67 -24.78 9.62 -30.68
C SER A 67 -23.39 8.98 -30.65
N LEU A 68 -23.29 7.74 -30.16
CA LEU A 68 -22.05 6.99 -30.13
C LEU A 68 -21.57 6.66 -31.54
N ALA A 69 -22.45 6.17 -32.42
CA ALA A 69 -22.11 5.86 -33.80
C ALA A 69 -21.66 7.11 -34.57
N ALA A 70 -22.34 8.25 -34.36
CA ALA A 70 -21.96 9.53 -34.96
C ALA A 70 -20.57 9.99 -34.49
N ALA A 71 -20.30 9.94 -33.17
CA ALA A 71 -19.01 10.32 -32.62
C ALA A 71 -17.84 9.44 -33.11
N LEU A 72 -18.10 8.16 -33.37
CA LEU A 72 -17.12 7.23 -33.93
C LEU A 72 -16.92 7.41 -35.45
N ALA A 73 -17.89 7.99 -36.15
CA ALA A 73 -17.78 8.29 -37.58
C ALA A 73 -16.95 9.55 -37.85
N ASP A 74 -17.09 10.58 -37.00
CA ASP A 74 -16.32 11.82 -37.08
C ASP A 74 -14.88 11.67 -36.57
N ALA A 75 -14.63 10.66 -35.73
CA ALA A 75 -13.28 10.24 -35.40
C ALA A 75 -12.65 9.63 -36.65
N THR A 76 -11.91 10.46 -37.42
CA THR A 76 -10.88 9.97 -38.35
C THR A 76 -10.17 8.79 -37.68
N PRO A 77 -9.94 7.66 -38.37
CA PRO A 77 -9.18 6.56 -37.81
C PRO A 77 -7.76 7.07 -37.59
N LYS A 78 -7.54 7.76 -36.46
CA LYS A 78 -6.24 7.86 -35.85
C LYS A 78 -5.87 6.40 -35.68
N PRO A 79 -4.72 5.96 -36.21
CA PRO A 79 -4.08 4.82 -35.61
C PRO A 79 -3.88 5.25 -34.17
N VAL A 80 -4.81 4.88 -33.30
CA VAL A 80 -4.46 4.61 -31.92
C VAL A 80 -3.43 3.52 -32.11
N GLN A 81 -2.16 3.90 -32.17
CA GLN A 81 -1.12 2.98 -31.76
C GLN A 81 -1.63 2.54 -30.39
N PRO A 82 -2.10 1.30 -30.25
CA PRO A 82 -2.54 0.83 -28.96
C PRO A 82 -1.37 1.14 -28.02
N PRO A 83 -1.57 1.79 -26.85
CA PRO A 83 -0.49 2.00 -25.91
C PRO A 83 0.14 0.64 -25.68
N GLY A 84 1.30 0.40 -26.28
CA GLY A 84 1.70 -0.91 -26.80
C GLY A 84 0.69 -2.03 -26.53
N SER A 85 -0.18 -2.33 -27.49
CA SER A 85 -0.52 -3.74 -27.67
C SER A 85 0.78 -4.39 -28.12
N ALA A 86 1.71 -4.60 -27.18
CA ALA A 86 2.51 -5.79 -27.22
C ALA A 86 1.46 -6.87 -27.39
N ALA A 87 1.35 -7.39 -28.63
CA ALA A 87 0.67 -8.64 -28.90
C ALA A 87 0.93 -9.51 -27.69
N ILE A 88 -0.11 -9.99 -26.99
CA ILE A 88 0.03 -10.74 -25.74
C ILE A 88 1.14 -11.75 -25.99
N GLU A 89 2.35 -11.39 -25.53
CA GLU A 89 3.53 -12.09 -25.99
C GLU A 89 3.34 -13.49 -25.46
N ALA A 90 3.41 -14.49 -26.34
CA ALA A 90 3.17 -15.86 -25.93
C ALA A 90 4.01 -16.13 -24.69
N ALA A 91 3.33 -16.46 -23.59
CA ALA A 91 3.96 -16.59 -22.30
C ALA A 91 5.12 -17.57 -22.44
N THR A 92 6.32 -17.17 -22.03
CA THR A 92 7.49 -18.04 -22.17
C THR A 92 7.21 -19.36 -21.47
N SER A 93 7.24 -20.48 -22.20
CA SER A 93 7.05 -21.79 -21.59
C SER A 93 8.14 -22.02 -20.55
N THR A 94 7.73 -22.41 -19.35
CA THR A 94 8.63 -22.75 -18.26
C THR A 94 8.55 -24.25 -18.05
N SER A 95 9.69 -24.92 -18.00
CA SER A 95 9.69 -26.35 -17.68
C SER A 95 9.39 -26.57 -16.19
N ALA A 96 8.68 -27.65 -15.86
CA ALA A 96 8.43 -28.00 -14.45
C ALA A 96 9.73 -28.17 -13.65
N ARG A 97 10.80 -28.67 -14.30
CA ARG A 97 12.13 -28.82 -13.70
C ARG A 97 12.75 -27.48 -13.30
N GLU A 98 12.72 -26.48 -14.16
CA GLU A 98 13.24 -25.14 -13.86
C GLU A 98 12.45 -24.48 -12.73
N TYR A 99 11.14 -24.63 -12.74
CA TYR A 99 10.27 -24.14 -11.66
C TYR A 99 10.63 -24.77 -10.32
N ILE A 100 10.75 -26.10 -10.25
CA ILE A 100 11.10 -26.83 -9.03
C ILE A 100 12.52 -26.48 -8.57
N LEU A 101 13.49 -26.43 -9.49
CA LEU A 101 14.87 -26.06 -9.16
C LEU A 101 14.96 -24.63 -8.63
N CYS A 102 14.28 -23.68 -9.26
CA CYS A 102 14.19 -22.30 -8.79
C CYS A 102 13.59 -22.24 -7.38
N GLY A 103 12.49 -22.94 -7.14
CA GLY A 103 11.87 -23.03 -5.82
C GLY A 103 12.80 -23.64 -4.76
N ALA A 104 13.51 -24.72 -5.11
CA ALA A 104 14.48 -25.36 -4.23
C ALA A 104 15.65 -24.42 -3.86
N LEU A 105 16.18 -23.67 -4.83
CA LEU A 105 17.24 -22.68 -4.58
C LEU A 105 16.74 -21.51 -3.71
N GLN A 106 15.51 -21.06 -3.89
CA GLN A 106 14.89 -20.03 -3.04
C GLN A 106 14.70 -20.53 -1.61
N ALA A 107 14.23 -21.76 -1.44
CA ALA A 107 14.07 -22.41 -0.13
C ALA A 107 15.43 -22.61 0.56
N LEU A 108 16.44 -23.09 -0.17
CA LEU A 108 17.79 -23.24 0.35
C LEU A 108 18.39 -21.90 0.80
N PHE A 109 18.22 -20.83 0.01
CA PHE A 109 18.65 -19.49 0.40
C PHE A 109 17.92 -19.00 1.67
N PHE A 110 16.60 -19.22 1.76
CA PHE A 110 15.83 -18.86 2.94
C PHE A 110 16.29 -19.63 4.20
N LEU A 111 16.57 -20.93 4.07
CA LEU A 111 17.10 -21.76 5.16
C LEU A 111 18.51 -21.32 5.57
N ALA A 112 19.40 -21.04 4.61
CA ALA A 112 20.74 -20.55 4.89
C ALA A 112 20.70 -19.17 5.59
N TYR A 113 19.83 -18.27 5.14
CA TYR A 113 19.63 -16.97 5.79
C TYR A 113 19.07 -17.12 7.20
N SER A 114 18.11 -18.02 7.39
CA SER A 114 17.53 -18.35 8.70
C SER A 114 18.58 -18.94 9.64
N TYR A 115 19.44 -19.83 9.14
CA TYR A 115 20.57 -20.39 9.89
C TYR A 115 21.53 -19.31 10.38
N LEU A 116 21.96 -18.41 9.49
CA LEU A 116 22.84 -17.30 9.86
C LEU A 116 22.18 -16.36 10.87
N ALA A 117 20.87 -16.10 10.74
CA ALA A 117 20.12 -15.30 11.70
C ALA A 117 20.08 -15.96 13.09
N VAL A 118 19.77 -17.26 13.16
CA VAL A 118 19.73 -18.02 14.42
C VAL A 118 21.10 -18.03 15.09
N VAL A 119 22.17 -18.36 14.35
CA VAL A 119 23.54 -18.34 14.88
C VAL A 119 23.93 -16.94 15.36
N GLY A 120 23.60 -15.89 14.60
CA GLY A 120 23.86 -14.51 14.98
C GLY A 120 23.12 -14.09 16.24
N ILE A 121 21.82 -14.41 16.35
CA ILE A 121 21.00 -14.12 17.53
C ILE A 121 21.57 -14.86 18.74
N ALA A 122 21.81 -16.17 18.65
CA ALA A 122 22.31 -17.00 19.76
C ALA A 122 23.74 -16.62 20.21
N TRP A 123 24.60 -16.20 19.28
CA TRP A 123 25.91 -15.65 19.63
C TRP A 123 25.76 -14.31 20.34
N SER A 124 24.92 -13.41 19.82
CA SER A 124 24.72 -12.09 20.39
C SER A 124 24.08 -12.13 21.77
N SER A 125 23.10 -13.01 22.00
CA SER A 125 22.43 -13.15 23.29
C SER A 125 23.39 -13.64 24.38
N ARG A 126 24.20 -14.67 24.10
CA ARG A 126 25.25 -15.16 25.02
C ARG A 126 26.31 -14.10 25.30
N TRP A 127 26.69 -13.32 24.29
CA TRP A 127 27.65 -12.23 24.48
C TRP A 127 27.09 -11.10 25.35
N VAL A 128 25.82 -10.73 25.17
CA VAL A 128 25.14 -9.74 26.02
C VAL A 128 24.99 -10.27 27.46
N ALA A 129 24.60 -11.53 27.62
CA ALA A 129 24.39 -12.17 28.92
C ALA A 129 25.67 -12.35 29.74
N SER A 130 26.85 -12.42 29.11
CA SER A 130 28.15 -12.48 29.80
C SER A 130 28.65 -11.13 30.33
N GLY A 131 27.81 -10.10 30.33
CA GLY A 131 28.10 -8.83 30.99
C GLY A 131 28.09 -8.99 32.51
N SER A 132 29.11 -8.46 33.19
CA SER A 132 29.27 -8.58 34.64
C SER A 132 28.34 -7.65 35.45
N SER A 133 27.82 -6.61 34.81
CA SER A 133 26.91 -5.62 35.40
C SER A 133 25.78 -5.24 34.43
N ALA A 134 24.69 -4.69 34.95
CA ALA A 134 23.56 -4.24 34.13
C ALA A 134 23.96 -3.15 33.11
N ALA A 135 24.89 -2.25 33.49
CA ALA A 135 25.41 -1.23 32.60
C ALA A 135 26.23 -1.84 31.44
N GLU A 136 27.05 -2.85 31.75
CA GLU A 136 27.83 -3.57 30.74
C GLU A 136 26.92 -4.37 29.80
N ALA A 137 25.92 -5.08 30.33
CA ALA A 137 24.93 -5.80 29.52
C ALA A 137 24.17 -4.85 28.58
N CYS A 138 23.77 -3.67 29.07
CA CYS A 138 23.13 -2.64 28.24
C CYS A 138 24.07 -2.13 27.14
N GLY A 139 25.34 -1.83 27.46
CA GLY A 139 26.34 -1.43 26.48
C GLY A 139 26.56 -2.49 25.40
N ARG A 140 26.66 -3.77 25.79
CA ARG A 140 26.78 -4.90 24.86
C ARG A 140 25.53 -5.07 24.01
N LEU A 141 24.33 -4.88 24.55
CA LEU A 141 23.07 -4.94 23.80
C LEU A 141 23.02 -3.86 22.71
N VAL A 142 23.44 -2.64 23.04
CA VAL A 142 23.54 -1.53 22.07
C VAL A 142 24.53 -1.87 20.95
N LEU A 143 25.71 -2.39 21.31
CA LEU A 143 26.72 -2.79 20.33
C LEU A 143 26.25 -3.94 19.44
N ALA A 144 25.67 -4.99 20.02
CA ALA A 144 25.19 -6.17 19.30
C ALA A 144 24.07 -5.80 18.31
N SER A 145 23.07 -5.05 18.77
CA SER A 145 21.94 -4.62 17.94
C SER A 145 22.38 -3.65 16.83
N SER A 146 23.31 -2.75 17.13
CA SER A 146 23.91 -1.84 16.13
C SER A 146 24.72 -2.60 15.07
N ALA A 147 25.57 -3.54 15.49
CA ALA A 147 26.36 -4.36 14.58
C ALA A 147 25.46 -5.21 13.67
N ALA A 148 24.44 -5.86 14.24
CA ALA A 148 23.47 -6.63 13.48
C ALA A 148 22.74 -5.77 12.43
N PHE A 149 22.36 -4.54 12.78
CA PHE A 149 21.73 -3.61 11.85
C PHE A 149 22.65 -3.18 10.70
N LEU A 150 23.91 -2.85 11.00
CA LEU A 150 24.89 -2.46 9.99
C LEU A 150 25.18 -3.63 9.04
N LEU A 151 25.35 -4.84 9.57
CA LEU A 151 25.53 -6.06 8.78
C LEU A 151 24.31 -6.32 7.89
N ALA A 152 23.10 -6.32 8.44
CA ALA A 152 21.86 -6.51 7.68
C ALA A 152 21.62 -5.42 6.61
N SER A 153 22.22 -4.24 6.78
CA SER A 153 22.17 -3.15 5.80
C SER A 153 23.25 -3.27 4.72
N ALA A 154 24.42 -3.81 5.06
CA ALA A 154 25.55 -3.99 4.14
C ALA A 154 25.40 -5.24 3.25
N VAL A 155 24.83 -6.33 3.78
CA VAL A 155 24.63 -7.60 3.06
C VAL A 155 23.91 -7.43 1.71
N PRO A 156 22.79 -6.67 1.59
CA PRO A 156 22.13 -6.44 0.31
C PRO A 156 23.03 -5.73 -0.71
N ILE A 157 23.89 -4.80 -0.26
CA ILE A 157 24.83 -4.07 -1.12
C ILE A 157 25.89 -5.04 -1.66
N ALA A 158 26.52 -5.80 -0.76
CA ALA A 158 27.50 -6.81 -1.14
C ALA A 158 26.90 -7.87 -2.08
N ALA A 159 25.75 -8.43 -1.72
CA ALA A 159 25.05 -9.43 -2.53
C ALA A 159 24.70 -8.92 -3.93
N LYS A 160 24.27 -7.65 -4.06
CA LYS A 160 24.03 -7.03 -5.38
C LYS A 160 25.30 -7.01 -6.22
N TRP A 161 26.41 -6.53 -5.67
CA TRP A 161 27.67 -6.41 -6.42
C TRP A 161 28.30 -7.76 -6.76
N VAL A 162 28.18 -8.75 -5.88
CA VAL A 162 28.72 -10.10 -6.08
C VAL A 162 27.86 -10.95 -7.04
N LEU A 163 26.54 -10.96 -6.86
CA LEU A 163 25.64 -11.86 -7.62
C LEU A 163 25.24 -11.30 -8.99
N ILE A 164 25.20 -9.96 -9.13
CA ILE A 164 24.68 -9.29 -10.31
C ILE A 164 25.74 -8.37 -10.96
N GLY A 165 26.47 -7.62 -10.15
CA GLY A 165 27.36 -6.56 -10.64
C GLY A 165 26.57 -5.29 -10.99
N ARG A 166 26.59 -4.87 -12.27
CA ARG A 166 25.84 -3.71 -12.76
C ARG A 166 24.59 -4.16 -13.50
N TRP A 167 23.43 -3.64 -13.12
CA TRP A 167 22.19 -3.85 -13.86
C TRP A 167 22.29 -3.24 -15.27
N LYS A 168 21.87 -4.00 -16.28
CA LYS A 168 21.79 -3.59 -17.68
C LYS A 168 20.36 -3.79 -18.18
N THR A 169 19.97 -3.04 -19.21
CA THR A 169 18.72 -3.25 -19.93
C THR A 169 18.76 -4.63 -20.59
N GLN A 170 17.90 -5.54 -20.14
CA GLN A 170 17.84 -6.92 -20.62
C GLN A 170 16.50 -7.55 -20.22
N GLN A 171 16.16 -8.66 -20.88
CA GLN A 171 15.03 -9.51 -20.49
C GLN A 171 15.56 -10.77 -19.80
N ILE A 172 15.04 -11.08 -18.61
CA ILE A 172 15.38 -12.28 -17.85
C ILE A 172 14.16 -13.20 -17.84
N ARG A 173 14.30 -14.43 -18.29
CA ARG A 173 13.22 -15.44 -18.20
C ARG A 173 12.94 -15.76 -16.73
N LEU A 174 11.66 -15.77 -16.34
CA LEU A 174 11.25 -16.19 -15.00
C LEU A 174 11.70 -17.63 -14.72
N TRP A 175 11.96 -17.95 -13.46
CA TRP A 175 12.39 -19.28 -12.99
C TRP A 175 13.77 -19.76 -13.47
N SER A 176 14.48 -18.96 -14.27
CA SER A 176 15.88 -19.21 -14.63
C SER A 176 16.84 -18.95 -13.45
N LEU A 177 18.09 -19.42 -13.54
CA LEU A 177 19.13 -19.08 -12.55
C LEU A 177 19.39 -17.56 -12.45
N ALA A 178 19.28 -16.83 -13.57
CA ALA A 178 19.36 -15.37 -13.56
C ALA A 178 18.20 -14.74 -12.76
N TYR A 179 17.00 -15.32 -12.85
CA TYR A 179 15.87 -14.92 -12.02
C TYR A 179 16.09 -15.23 -10.54
N VAL A 180 16.71 -16.36 -10.18
CA VAL A 180 17.06 -16.67 -8.78
C VAL A 180 18.01 -15.61 -8.22
N ARG A 181 19.07 -15.25 -8.96
CA ARG A 181 20.00 -14.17 -8.55
C ARG A 181 19.27 -12.84 -8.35
N PHE A 182 18.38 -12.48 -9.30
CA PHE A 182 17.54 -11.30 -9.17
C PHE A 182 16.63 -11.36 -7.94
N TRP A 183 15.99 -12.51 -7.69
CA TRP A 183 15.11 -12.71 -6.56
C TRP A 183 15.85 -12.58 -5.23
N ILE A 184 17.04 -13.16 -5.09
CA ILE A 184 17.87 -13.04 -3.88
C ILE A 184 18.15 -11.56 -3.58
N VAL A 185 18.67 -10.81 -4.57
CA VAL A 185 18.99 -9.39 -4.40
C VAL A 185 17.74 -8.57 -4.12
N LYS A 186 16.65 -8.82 -4.85
CA LYS A 186 15.35 -8.16 -4.62
C LYS A 186 14.84 -8.40 -3.20
N THR A 187 14.91 -9.63 -2.71
CA THR A 187 14.45 -10.01 -1.37
C THR A 187 15.29 -9.31 -0.30
N LEU A 188 16.62 -9.34 -0.42
CA LEU A 188 17.54 -8.67 0.50
C LEU A 188 17.38 -7.14 0.51
N ILE A 189 17.23 -6.50 -0.65
CA ILE A 189 17.00 -5.04 -0.73
C ILE A 189 15.66 -4.68 -0.09
N ARG A 190 14.60 -5.45 -0.35
CA ARG A 190 13.27 -5.20 0.21
C ARG A 190 13.20 -5.46 1.71
N SER A 191 14.00 -6.39 2.24
CA SER A 191 14.08 -6.70 3.67
C SER A 191 15.06 -5.80 4.44
N SER A 192 15.90 -5.03 3.74
CA SER A 192 16.93 -4.19 4.37
C SER A 192 16.33 -3.17 5.36
N PRO A 193 16.82 -3.12 6.62
CA PRO A 193 16.28 -2.20 7.61
C PRO A 193 16.66 -0.74 7.31
N ALA A 194 17.86 -0.48 6.76
CA ALA A 194 18.26 0.86 6.32
C ALA A 194 17.32 1.43 5.25
N ALA A 195 16.90 0.61 4.28
CA ALA A 195 15.98 1.02 3.24
C ALA A 195 14.57 1.36 3.76
N ARG A 196 14.18 0.84 4.93
CA ARG A 196 12.87 1.09 5.56
C ARG A 196 12.88 2.25 6.56
N MET A 197 13.94 2.37 7.36
CA MET A 197 14.01 3.35 8.45
C MET A 197 14.38 4.75 7.96
N PHE A 198 15.24 4.87 6.95
CA PHE A 198 15.82 6.15 6.52
C PHE A 198 15.11 6.84 5.37
N ILE A 199 13.94 6.36 4.94
CA ILE A 199 13.18 6.94 3.82
C ILE A 199 12.93 8.44 4.04
N GLY A 200 13.17 9.23 3.00
CA GLY A 200 13.09 10.70 3.03
C GLY A 200 14.33 11.40 3.59
N THR A 201 15.37 10.67 4.02
CA THR A 201 16.61 11.25 4.56
C THR A 201 17.78 11.14 3.58
N PRO A 202 18.81 11.98 3.69
CA PRO A 202 20.05 11.85 2.92
C PRO A 202 20.72 10.47 3.02
N VAL A 203 20.61 9.79 4.18
CA VAL A 203 21.16 8.44 4.40
C VAL A 203 20.58 7.43 3.42
N TYR A 204 19.28 7.54 3.12
CA TYR A 204 18.64 6.67 2.13
C TYR A 204 19.18 6.89 0.71
N LEU A 205 19.54 8.13 0.36
CA LEU A 205 20.15 8.42 -0.94
C LEU A 205 21.57 7.85 -1.02
N LEU A 206 22.34 7.88 0.07
CA LEU A 206 23.65 7.23 0.13
C LEU A 206 23.52 5.72 -0.04
N TYR A 207 22.54 5.09 0.61
CA TYR A 207 22.24 3.68 0.44
C TYR A 207 21.90 3.31 -1.02
N LEU A 208 21.03 4.09 -1.68
CA LEU A 208 20.70 3.86 -3.10
C LEU A 208 21.91 4.09 -4.03
N ARG A 209 22.77 5.06 -3.74
CA ARG A 209 24.03 5.27 -4.47
C ARG A 209 24.99 4.09 -4.30
N ALA A 210 25.10 3.54 -3.09
CA ALA A 210 25.91 2.35 -2.83
C ALA A 210 25.41 1.11 -3.59
N LEU A 211 24.09 1.02 -3.83
CA LEU A 211 23.49 0.02 -4.71
C LEU A 211 23.71 0.32 -6.21
N GLY A 212 24.22 1.49 -6.59
CA GLY A 212 24.56 1.86 -7.98
C GLY A 212 23.67 2.93 -8.63
N ALA A 213 22.69 3.49 -7.91
CA ALA A 213 21.83 4.55 -8.46
C ALA A 213 22.57 5.87 -8.64
N ARG A 214 22.25 6.59 -9.72
CA ARG A 214 22.83 7.90 -10.02
C ARG A 214 21.91 8.99 -9.50
N ILE A 215 22.17 9.48 -8.28
CA ILE A 215 21.31 10.46 -7.61
C ILE A 215 22.06 11.77 -7.39
N GLY A 216 21.52 12.89 -7.88
CA GLY A 216 22.06 14.23 -7.70
C GLY A 216 21.89 14.78 -6.27
N PRO A 217 22.59 15.87 -5.92
CA PRO A 217 22.49 16.51 -4.62
C PRO A 217 21.10 17.12 -4.39
N GLY A 218 20.62 17.09 -3.15
CA GLY A 218 19.34 17.71 -2.77
C GLY A 218 18.08 17.02 -3.30
N ALA A 219 18.19 15.88 -3.97
CA ALA A 219 17.01 15.06 -4.27
C ALA A 219 16.38 14.53 -2.98
N VAL A 220 15.06 14.32 -2.97
CA VAL A 220 14.33 13.80 -1.80
C VAL A 220 13.35 12.72 -2.24
N ILE A 221 13.45 11.53 -1.62
CA ILE A 221 12.63 10.36 -1.98
C ILE A 221 11.85 9.90 -0.76
N PHE A 222 10.52 10.07 -0.81
CA PHE A 222 9.60 9.67 0.26
C PHE A 222 8.90 8.33 0.00
N SER A 223 9.05 7.76 -1.19
CA SER A 223 8.46 6.46 -1.50
C SER A 223 9.13 5.32 -0.74
N ARG A 224 8.32 4.37 -0.26
CA ARG A 224 8.79 3.12 0.36
C ARG A 224 9.02 1.99 -0.63
N ARG A 225 8.72 2.23 -1.92
CA ARG A 225 8.90 1.27 -3.00
C ARG A 225 10.36 1.32 -3.46
N VAL A 226 11.24 0.65 -2.73
CA VAL A 226 12.68 0.62 -2.99
C VAL A 226 12.95 0.07 -4.40
N PRO A 227 13.67 0.80 -5.26
CA PRO A 227 14.04 0.32 -6.59
C PRO A 227 15.06 -0.83 -6.48
N VAL A 228 14.87 -1.87 -7.29
CA VAL A 228 15.77 -3.05 -7.28
C VAL A 228 16.89 -2.87 -8.31
N CYS A 229 16.56 -2.43 -9.51
CA CYS A 229 17.51 -2.23 -10.60
C CYS A 229 18.12 -0.83 -10.56
N THR A 230 18.84 -0.56 -9.47
CA THR A 230 19.38 0.76 -9.11
C THR A 230 20.31 1.36 -10.15
N ASP A 231 21.15 0.58 -10.86
CA ASP A 231 22.07 1.14 -11.88
C ASP A 231 21.32 1.74 -13.10
N LEU A 232 20.06 1.37 -13.29
CA LEU A 232 19.17 1.88 -14.35
C LEU A 232 18.36 3.11 -13.89
N LEU A 233 18.54 3.55 -12.64
CA LEU A 233 17.85 4.70 -12.07
C LEU A 233 18.77 5.92 -12.08
N THR A 234 18.33 6.96 -12.79
CA THR A 234 18.98 8.28 -12.77
C THR A 234 18.02 9.33 -12.22
N ILE A 235 18.47 10.09 -11.22
CA ILE A 235 17.71 11.15 -10.56
C ILE A 235 18.59 12.40 -10.48
N GLY A 236 18.16 13.49 -11.10
CA GLY A 236 18.87 14.77 -11.07
C GLY A 236 18.81 15.46 -9.70
N ALA A 237 19.57 16.56 -9.58
CA ALA A 237 19.59 17.38 -8.38
C ALA A 237 18.23 18.02 -8.10
N GLY A 238 17.87 18.18 -6.81
CA GLY A 238 16.64 18.86 -6.41
C GLY A 238 15.32 18.13 -6.75
N THR A 239 15.39 16.92 -7.29
CA THR A 239 14.20 16.14 -7.67
C THR A 239 13.44 15.60 -6.46
N VAL A 240 12.11 15.69 -6.48
CA VAL A 240 11.21 15.28 -5.40
C VAL A 240 10.36 14.10 -5.85
N ILE A 241 10.49 12.97 -5.15
CA ILE A 241 9.64 11.79 -5.35
C ILE A 241 8.75 11.61 -4.13
N ARG A 242 7.44 11.76 -4.33
CA ARG A 242 6.43 11.67 -3.27
C ARG A 242 6.18 10.22 -2.82
N LYS A 243 5.41 10.07 -1.74
CA LYS A 243 5.18 8.77 -1.09
C LYS A 243 4.43 7.82 -2.04
N GLU A 244 4.67 6.53 -1.87
CA GLU A 244 4.05 5.45 -2.64
C GLU A 244 4.24 5.50 -4.18
N ALA A 245 5.09 6.40 -4.71
CA ALA A 245 5.44 6.39 -6.12
C ALA A 245 6.22 5.12 -6.49
N ILE A 246 5.95 4.52 -7.64
CA ILE A 246 6.57 3.28 -8.11
C ILE A 246 7.53 3.59 -9.26
N PHE A 247 8.80 3.23 -9.12
CA PHE A 247 9.87 3.49 -10.11
C PHE A 247 10.93 2.37 -10.08
N GLN A 248 10.48 1.12 -10.11
CA GLN A 248 11.31 -0.04 -9.76
C GLN A 248 12.40 -0.39 -10.80
N CYS A 249 12.35 0.21 -11.99
CA CYS A 249 13.26 -0.06 -13.13
C CYS A 249 13.20 -1.51 -13.65
N TYR A 250 12.11 -2.22 -13.36
CA TYR A 250 11.78 -3.51 -13.95
C TYR A 250 10.27 -3.73 -14.02
N ARG A 251 9.83 -4.58 -14.94
CA ARG A 251 8.44 -5.03 -15.08
C ARG A 251 8.43 -6.54 -15.33
N ALA A 252 7.46 -7.25 -14.76
CA ALA A 252 7.24 -8.67 -15.07
C ALA A 252 6.05 -8.79 -16.03
N GLN A 253 6.26 -9.40 -17.19
CA GLN A 253 5.24 -9.58 -18.23
C GLN A 253 5.50 -10.88 -18.99
N ALA A 254 4.44 -11.65 -19.28
CA ALA A 254 4.50 -12.83 -20.15
C ALA A 254 5.59 -13.88 -19.82
N GLY A 255 5.87 -14.12 -18.54
CA GLY A 255 6.90 -15.09 -18.13
C GLY A 255 8.34 -14.55 -18.19
N ARG A 256 8.52 -13.24 -18.44
CA ARG A 256 9.81 -12.55 -18.50
C ARG A 256 9.83 -11.36 -17.54
N LEU A 257 11.03 -11.02 -17.12
CA LEU A 257 11.34 -9.83 -16.35
C LEU A 257 12.10 -8.88 -17.28
N GLU A 258 11.48 -7.75 -17.60
CA GLU A 258 12.07 -6.71 -18.43
C GLU A 258 12.71 -5.66 -17.55
N LEU A 259 14.02 -5.46 -17.70
CA LEU A 259 14.76 -4.41 -16.99
C LEU A 259 14.91 -3.21 -17.92
N GLY A 260 14.63 -2.01 -17.43
CA GLY A 260 14.79 -0.80 -18.24
C GLY A 260 14.96 0.48 -17.41
N PRO A 261 15.58 1.51 -18.01
CA PRO A 261 15.93 2.74 -17.31
C PRO A 261 14.71 3.59 -16.94
N VAL A 262 14.86 4.32 -15.83
CA VAL A 262 13.98 5.43 -15.45
C VAL A 262 14.89 6.64 -15.21
N THR A 263 14.70 7.68 -16.01
CA THR A 263 15.56 8.87 -15.99
C THR A 263 14.78 10.11 -15.60
N LEU A 264 15.09 10.67 -14.43
CA LEU A 264 14.54 11.93 -13.93
C LEU A 264 15.64 13.00 -13.97
N GLY A 265 15.35 14.11 -14.64
CA GLY A 265 16.21 15.29 -14.72
C GLY A 265 16.30 16.05 -13.39
N ARG A 266 16.76 17.30 -13.46
CA ARG A 266 16.89 18.22 -12.32
C ARG A 266 15.55 18.84 -11.96
N ASP A 267 15.31 19.05 -10.67
CA ASP A 267 14.12 19.74 -10.14
C ASP A 267 12.79 19.14 -10.64
N VAL A 268 12.78 17.82 -10.88
CA VAL A 268 11.59 17.08 -11.30
C VAL A 268 10.68 16.82 -10.10
N PHE A 269 9.37 16.88 -10.32
CA PHE A 269 8.37 16.51 -9.32
C PHE A 269 7.60 15.26 -9.74
N VAL A 270 7.62 14.21 -8.91
CA VAL A 270 6.81 13.00 -9.10
C VAL A 270 5.75 12.93 -8.00
N GLY A 271 4.48 13.04 -8.39
CA GLY A 271 3.33 13.04 -7.50
C GLY A 271 3.14 11.74 -6.71
N GLU A 272 2.44 11.87 -5.58
CA GLU A 272 2.07 10.76 -4.70
C GLU A 272 1.34 9.64 -5.46
N ARG A 273 1.68 8.38 -5.18
CA ARG A 273 1.06 7.19 -5.82
C ARG A 273 1.15 7.15 -7.35
N SER A 274 2.09 7.89 -7.94
CA SER A 274 2.35 7.81 -9.38
C SER A 274 3.14 6.55 -9.76
N VAL A 275 2.96 6.10 -10.99
CA VAL A 275 3.66 4.92 -11.53
C VAL A 275 4.53 5.34 -12.70
N LEU A 276 5.82 5.06 -12.60
CA LEU A 276 6.80 5.21 -13.68
C LEU A 276 7.18 3.82 -14.17
N ASP A 277 6.74 3.48 -15.38
CA ASP A 277 7.14 2.24 -16.04
C ASP A 277 8.60 2.32 -16.53
N ILE A 278 9.16 1.20 -16.98
CA ILE A 278 10.50 1.15 -17.58
C ILE A 278 10.56 1.99 -18.87
N ASN A 279 11.76 2.43 -19.25
CA ASN A 279 11.98 3.27 -20.44
C ASN A 279 11.22 4.61 -20.40
N THR A 280 10.97 5.14 -19.20
CA THR A 280 10.36 6.45 -19.02
C THR A 280 11.40 7.51 -18.70
N SER A 281 11.13 8.74 -19.13
CA SER A 281 11.98 9.88 -18.78
C SER A 281 11.18 11.14 -18.44
N MET A 282 11.72 11.94 -17.53
CA MET A 282 11.21 13.26 -17.22
C MET A 282 12.38 14.24 -17.29
N ARG A 283 12.30 15.23 -18.18
CA ARG A 283 13.35 16.24 -18.36
C ARG A 283 13.32 17.27 -17.22
N ASP A 284 14.29 18.18 -17.22
CA ASP A 284 14.46 19.15 -16.13
C ASP A 284 13.20 19.98 -15.88
N ARG A 285 12.86 20.18 -14.61
CA ARG A 285 11.67 20.93 -14.12
C ARG A 285 10.31 20.34 -14.54
N ALA A 286 10.29 19.12 -15.07
CA ALA A 286 9.06 18.42 -15.40
C ALA A 286 8.26 18.04 -14.14
N GLN A 287 6.93 18.01 -14.26
CA GLN A 287 6.04 17.62 -13.16
C GLN A 287 5.08 16.51 -13.59
N LEU A 288 4.90 15.52 -12.72
CA LEU A 288 3.88 14.49 -12.84
C LEU A 288 2.91 14.61 -11.67
N GLY A 289 1.62 14.73 -11.98
CA GLY A 289 0.55 14.85 -10.98
C GLY A 289 0.40 13.63 -10.08
N HIS A 290 -0.38 13.77 -9.01
CA HIS A 290 -0.71 12.65 -8.13
C HIS A 290 -1.47 11.54 -8.89
N ALA A 291 -1.33 10.29 -8.45
CA ALA A 291 -2.02 9.12 -9.01
C ALA A 291 -1.97 9.03 -10.56
N SER A 292 -0.84 9.44 -11.14
CA SER A 292 -0.63 9.49 -12.59
C SER A 292 0.35 8.41 -13.04
N GLY A 293 0.24 7.96 -14.29
CA GLY A 293 1.03 6.86 -14.85
C GLY A 293 1.79 7.26 -16.10
N LEU A 294 3.12 7.16 -16.06
CA LEU A 294 3.96 7.17 -17.27
C LEU A 294 4.16 5.74 -17.76
N HIS A 295 3.63 5.45 -18.94
CA HIS A 295 3.78 4.18 -19.62
C HIS A 295 5.14 4.09 -20.31
N SER A 296 5.60 2.86 -20.59
CA SER A 296 6.89 2.63 -21.26
C SER A 296 7.02 3.44 -22.55
N GLY A 297 8.16 4.11 -22.71
CA GLY A 297 8.46 5.00 -23.84
C GLY A 297 7.95 6.44 -23.68
N GLN A 298 7.11 6.74 -22.68
CA GLN A 298 6.68 8.12 -22.44
C GLN A 298 7.80 8.97 -21.85
N ALA A 299 7.93 10.18 -22.38
CA ALA A 299 8.87 11.19 -21.92
C ALA A 299 8.12 12.50 -21.64
N VAL A 300 8.32 13.08 -20.46
CA VAL A 300 7.81 14.42 -20.13
C VAL A 300 8.87 15.46 -20.51
N PRO A 301 8.58 16.39 -21.43
CA PRO A 301 9.51 17.45 -21.83
C PRO A 301 9.88 18.41 -20.69
N ALA A 302 10.92 19.21 -20.90
CA ALA A 302 11.45 20.09 -19.86
C ALA A 302 10.44 21.18 -19.49
N GLY A 303 10.20 21.38 -18.19
CA GLY A 303 9.25 22.37 -17.67
C GLY A 303 7.77 22.04 -17.91
N GLU A 304 7.45 20.97 -18.63
CA GLU A 304 6.06 20.55 -18.84
C GLU A 304 5.47 19.85 -17.62
N ARG A 305 4.14 19.89 -17.53
CA ARG A 305 3.38 19.28 -16.44
C ARG A 305 2.37 18.32 -17.01
N TRP A 306 2.35 17.10 -16.49
CA TRP A 306 1.53 16.01 -16.99
C TRP A 306 0.76 15.34 -15.85
N HIS A 307 -0.43 14.80 -16.13
CA HIS A 307 -1.25 14.07 -15.17
C HIS A 307 -2.15 13.03 -15.86
N GLY A 308 -2.69 12.07 -15.12
CA GLY A 308 -3.55 11.03 -15.70
C GLY A 308 -2.87 9.69 -15.90
N SER A 309 -3.61 8.68 -16.36
CA SER A 309 -3.13 7.35 -16.72
C SER A 309 -3.80 6.87 -18.01
N PRO A 310 -3.12 6.94 -19.17
CA PRO A 310 -1.76 7.46 -19.36
C PRO A 310 -1.69 8.97 -19.10
N ALA A 311 -0.52 9.44 -18.68
CA ALA A 311 -0.34 10.85 -18.40
C ALA A 311 -0.46 11.71 -19.68
N GLN A 312 -1.07 12.87 -19.54
CA GLN A 312 -1.33 13.87 -20.57
C GLN A 312 -0.93 15.25 -20.05
N ARG A 313 -0.58 16.17 -20.96
CA ARG A 313 -0.18 17.54 -20.61
C ARG A 313 -1.32 18.29 -19.88
N THR A 314 -0.94 19.09 -18.91
CA THR A 314 -1.81 19.96 -18.11
C THR A 314 -1.08 21.25 -17.73
N ASP A 315 -1.84 22.28 -17.35
CA ASP A 315 -1.29 23.53 -16.83
C ASP A 315 -1.24 23.55 -15.30
N VAL A 316 -1.82 22.54 -14.63
CA VAL A 316 -1.86 22.42 -13.17
C VAL A 316 -0.46 22.34 -12.57
N ASN A 317 -0.15 23.26 -11.64
CA ASN A 317 1.08 23.20 -10.86
C ASN A 317 0.91 22.25 -9.67
N TYR A 318 1.67 21.15 -9.66
CA TYR A 318 1.66 20.17 -8.57
C TYR A 318 2.72 20.44 -7.51
N LEU A 319 3.82 21.12 -7.87
CA LEU A 319 4.80 21.62 -6.90
C LEU A 319 4.31 22.97 -6.31
N ARG A 320 3.47 22.89 -5.29
CA ARG A 320 2.86 24.08 -4.63
C ARG A 320 3.59 24.56 -3.38
N ALA A 321 4.51 23.76 -2.83
CA ALA A 321 5.31 24.14 -1.69
C ALA A 321 6.46 25.08 -2.10
N PRO A 322 6.57 26.29 -1.52
CA PRO A 322 7.67 27.21 -1.82
C PRO A 322 8.98 26.70 -1.21
N SER A 323 10.11 26.93 -1.88
CA SER A 323 11.44 26.56 -1.37
C SER A 323 11.80 27.37 -0.12
N ALA A 324 12.44 26.71 0.85
CA ALA A 324 13.03 27.37 2.02
C ALA A 324 14.53 27.06 2.09
N GLN A 325 15.33 27.89 2.75
CA GLN A 325 16.75 27.60 2.89
C GLN A 325 16.97 26.39 3.81
N ALA A 326 17.61 25.34 3.27
CA ALA A 326 18.04 24.17 4.03
C ALA A 326 19.55 23.97 3.83
N SER A 327 20.33 24.27 4.86
CA SER A 327 21.80 24.15 4.79
C SER A 327 22.25 22.69 4.76
N THR A 328 23.43 22.45 4.18
CA THR A 328 24.07 21.12 4.17
C THR A 328 24.37 20.64 5.59
N TRP A 329 24.78 21.54 6.49
CA TRP A 329 25.01 21.23 7.90
C TRP A 329 23.75 20.68 8.57
N ARG A 330 22.61 21.33 8.36
CA ARG A 330 21.33 20.86 8.90
C ARG A 330 20.95 19.46 8.42
N ARG A 331 21.20 19.16 7.14
CA ARG A 331 21.00 17.82 6.58
C ARG A 331 21.90 16.79 7.25
N ALA A 332 23.17 17.12 7.45
CA ALA A 332 24.14 16.26 8.10
C ALA A 332 23.75 15.97 9.56
N VAL A 333 23.48 17.00 10.36
CA VAL A 333 23.07 16.86 11.76
C VAL A 333 21.79 16.03 11.89
N TYR A 334 20.77 16.31 11.08
CA TYR A 334 19.53 15.54 11.09
C TYR A 334 19.76 14.07 10.73
N SER A 335 20.57 13.80 9.70
CA SER A 335 20.91 12.44 9.29
C SER A 335 21.68 11.68 10.36
N THR A 336 22.70 12.31 10.96
CA THR A 336 23.48 11.73 12.05
C THR A 336 22.58 11.45 13.27
N ALA A 337 21.75 12.41 13.68
CA ALA A 337 20.80 12.23 14.77
C ALA A 337 19.81 11.08 14.48
N ALA A 338 19.27 11.00 13.26
CA ALA A 338 18.37 9.91 12.87
C ALA A 338 19.06 8.53 12.95
N VAL A 339 20.32 8.43 12.54
CA VAL A 339 21.11 7.19 12.66
C VAL A 339 21.36 6.86 14.13
N LEU A 340 21.78 7.82 14.95
CA LEU A 340 22.04 7.62 16.37
C LEU A 340 20.78 7.21 17.13
N VAL A 341 19.62 7.82 16.86
CA VAL A 341 18.34 7.42 17.47
C VAL A 341 17.99 5.97 17.10
N VAL A 342 18.21 5.56 15.86
CA VAL A 342 17.97 4.16 15.47
C VAL A 342 18.92 3.22 16.21
N LEU A 343 20.23 3.50 16.18
CA LEU A 343 21.27 2.62 16.73
C LEU A 343 21.27 2.55 18.27
N LEU A 344 21.09 3.69 18.95
CA LEU A 344 21.26 3.81 20.40
C LEU A 344 19.94 3.72 21.16
N LEU A 345 18.79 3.93 20.51
CA LEU A 345 17.49 3.93 21.19
C LEU A 345 16.53 2.91 20.59
N CYS A 346 16.20 2.97 19.29
CA CYS A 346 15.14 2.12 18.73
C CYS A 346 15.51 0.63 18.72
N LEU A 347 16.71 0.27 18.26
CA LEU A 347 17.12 -1.13 18.17
C LEU A 347 17.36 -1.77 19.55
N PRO A 348 18.06 -1.13 20.50
CA PRO A 348 18.26 -1.69 21.82
C PRO A 348 16.94 -1.82 22.60
N LEU A 349 16.03 -0.85 22.45
CA LEU A 349 14.69 -0.93 23.06
C LEU A 349 13.89 -2.10 22.50
N LEU A 350 13.95 -2.33 21.18
CA LEU A 350 13.27 -3.47 20.57
C LEU A 350 13.86 -4.80 21.05
N ALA A 351 15.20 -4.95 21.00
CA ALA A 351 15.89 -6.17 21.39
C ALA A 351 15.75 -6.46 22.90
N GLY A 352 15.99 -5.46 23.74
CA GLY A 352 15.85 -5.58 25.20
C GLY A 352 14.39 -5.76 25.63
N GLY A 353 13.45 -5.11 24.95
CA GLY A 353 12.02 -5.33 25.18
C GLY A 353 11.59 -6.76 24.88
N THR A 354 12.13 -7.37 23.82
CA THR A 354 11.85 -8.77 23.51
C THR A 354 12.46 -9.73 24.52
N THR A 355 13.68 -9.49 25.01
CA THR A 355 14.29 -10.35 26.04
C THR A 355 13.51 -10.28 27.35
N LEU A 356 13.16 -9.07 27.81
CA LEU A 356 12.37 -8.89 29.02
C LEU A 356 10.97 -9.53 28.93
N ALA A 357 10.34 -9.50 27.75
CA ALA A 357 9.06 -10.16 27.53
C ALA A 357 9.18 -11.69 27.63
N ILE A 358 10.25 -12.27 27.10
CA ILE A 358 10.55 -13.70 27.21
C ILE A 358 10.78 -14.05 28.69
N ASP A 359 11.72 -13.38 29.36
CA ASP A 359 12.05 -13.64 30.77
C ASP A 359 10.83 -13.53 31.70
N GLY A 360 9.97 -12.53 31.46
CA GLY A 360 8.72 -12.33 32.19
C GLY A 360 7.70 -13.44 31.93
N ALA A 361 7.62 -13.94 30.69
CA ALA A 361 6.75 -15.07 30.36
C ALA A 361 7.23 -16.37 31.00
N SER A 362 8.54 -16.65 30.96
CA SER A 362 9.13 -17.84 31.60
C SER A 362 8.90 -17.82 33.11
N SER A 363 9.09 -16.65 33.76
CA SER A 363 8.87 -16.49 35.21
C SER A 363 7.41 -16.75 35.58
N LEU A 364 6.45 -16.25 34.81
CA LEU A 364 5.03 -16.48 35.06
C LEU A 364 4.62 -17.93 34.82
N ALA A 365 5.18 -18.58 33.80
CA ALA A 365 4.95 -19.99 33.52
C ALA A 365 5.39 -20.89 34.70
N GLN A 366 6.56 -20.61 35.30
CA GLN A 366 7.06 -21.33 36.48
C GLN A 366 6.14 -21.17 37.71
N VAL A 367 5.49 -20.01 37.86
CA VAL A 367 4.52 -19.78 38.95
C VAL A 367 3.22 -20.55 38.70
N LEU A 368 2.77 -20.65 37.45
CA LEU A 368 1.52 -21.32 37.07
C LEU A 368 1.61 -22.85 37.15
N ASP A 369 2.77 -23.43 36.84
CA ASP A 369 3.02 -24.87 37.00
C ASP A 369 4.42 -25.13 37.59
N PRO A 370 4.54 -25.11 38.93
CA PRO A 370 5.80 -25.39 39.61
C PRO A 370 6.29 -26.83 39.45
N THR A 371 5.40 -27.74 39.03
CA THR A 371 5.67 -29.18 38.93
C THR A 371 6.08 -29.63 37.52
N ALA A 372 5.78 -28.82 36.51
CA ALA A 372 6.35 -28.99 35.19
C ALA A 372 7.85 -28.67 35.24
N GLY A 373 8.69 -29.70 35.05
CA GLY A 373 10.10 -29.47 34.75
C GLY A 373 10.22 -28.53 33.54
N ALA A 374 11.27 -27.71 33.51
CA ALA A 374 11.54 -26.67 32.52
C ALA A 374 11.64 -27.16 31.05
N SER A 375 11.37 -28.45 30.80
CA SER A 375 11.51 -29.13 29.51
C SER A 375 10.30 -30.00 29.13
N THR A 376 9.12 -29.75 29.71
CA THR A 376 7.89 -30.43 29.29
C THR A 376 7.19 -29.64 28.20
N LEU A 377 6.61 -30.34 27.21
CA LEU A 377 5.82 -29.71 26.14
C LEU A 377 4.71 -28.80 26.70
N VAL A 378 4.15 -29.14 27.86
CA VAL A 378 3.11 -28.37 28.55
C VAL A 378 3.65 -27.03 29.04
N ALA A 379 4.82 -27.00 29.70
CA ALA A 379 5.46 -25.76 30.13
C ALA A 379 5.74 -24.81 28.96
N LEU A 380 6.30 -25.33 27.86
CA LEU A 380 6.57 -24.57 26.65
C LEU A 380 5.30 -23.96 26.05
N LEU A 381 4.20 -24.73 26.01
CA LEU A 381 2.92 -24.23 25.51
C LEU A 381 2.34 -23.14 26.43
N ILE A 382 2.41 -23.30 27.75
CA ILE A 382 1.97 -22.27 28.71
C ILE A 382 2.77 -20.98 28.51
N GLU A 383 4.10 -21.09 28.43
CA GLU A 383 4.99 -19.95 28.18
C GLU A 383 4.67 -19.27 26.85
N ALA A 384 4.48 -20.05 25.78
CA ALA A 384 4.09 -19.53 24.47
C ALA A 384 2.74 -18.81 24.49
N VAL A 385 1.74 -19.32 25.24
CA VAL A 385 0.44 -18.65 25.43
C VAL A 385 0.63 -17.31 26.13
N ILE A 386 1.37 -17.29 27.25
CA ILE A 386 1.62 -16.06 28.02
C ILE A 386 2.36 -15.04 27.16
N LEU A 387 3.49 -15.45 26.56
CA LEU A 387 4.33 -14.60 25.74
C LEU A 387 3.54 -14.02 24.56
N SER A 388 2.78 -14.87 23.85
CA SER A 388 1.99 -14.42 22.70
C SER A 388 0.84 -13.49 23.10
N LEU A 389 0.19 -13.72 24.24
CA LEU A 389 -0.85 -12.82 24.76
C LEU A 389 -0.27 -11.45 25.12
N VAL A 390 0.83 -11.44 25.89
CA VAL A 390 1.50 -10.21 26.34
C VAL A 390 2.03 -9.43 25.13
N ILE A 391 2.75 -10.08 24.22
CA ILE A 391 3.28 -9.43 23.02
C ILE A 391 2.14 -8.93 22.13
N PHE A 392 1.16 -9.77 21.79
CA PHE A 392 0.14 -9.38 20.81
C PHE A 392 -0.80 -8.30 21.37
N PHE A 393 -1.46 -8.56 22.50
CA PHE A 393 -2.42 -7.61 23.06
C PHE A 393 -1.73 -6.41 23.71
N GLY A 394 -0.56 -6.59 24.32
CA GLY A 394 0.24 -5.49 24.85
C GLY A 394 0.72 -4.54 23.76
N LEU A 395 1.29 -5.04 22.65
CA LEU A 395 1.69 -4.19 21.53
C LEU A 395 0.49 -3.57 20.81
N ALA A 396 -0.65 -4.27 20.70
CA ALA A 396 -1.86 -3.69 20.14
C ALA A 396 -2.39 -2.51 20.97
N LEU A 397 -2.43 -2.65 22.29
CA LEU A 397 -2.88 -1.59 23.20
C LEU A 397 -1.87 -0.43 23.26
N ALA A 398 -0.58 -0.73 23.48
CA ALA A 398 0.48 0.27 23.51
C ALA A 398 0.58 1.01 22.17
N GLY A 399 0.44 0.29 21.06
CA GLY A 399 0.39 0.86 19.72
C GLY A 399 -0.79 1.80 19.53
N LEU A 400 -1.99 1.45 20.02
CA LEU A 400 -3.18 2.31 19.91
C LEU A 400 -2.97 3.62 20.67
N LEU A 401 -2.49 3.52 21.91
CA LEU A 401 -2.19 4.68 22.76
C LEU A 401 -1.10 5.54 22.13
N LEU A 402 -0.02 4.93 21.64
CA LEU A 402 1.09 5.63 20.98
C LEU A 402 0.60 6.36 19.72
N VAL A 403 -0.21 5.71 18.89
CA VAL A 403 -0.70 6.30 17.65
C VAL A 403 -1.57 7.53 17.92
N VAL A 404 -2.46 7.45 18.90
CA VAL A 404 -3.30 8.58 19.31
C VAL A 404 -2.46 9.68 19.95
N ALA A 405 -1.58 9.34 20.90
CA ALA A 405 -0.74 10.29 21.60
C ALA A 405 0.19 11.06 20.65
N VAL A 406 0.94 10.35 19.80
CA VAL A 406 1.83 10.97 18.81
C VAL A 406 1.04 11.85 17.85
N SER A 407 -0.09 11.37 17.32
CA SER A 407 -0.89 12.15 16.38
C SER A 407 -1.42 13.44 17.02
N ARG A 408 -1.87 13.40 18.27
CA ARG A 408 -2.43 14.57 18.97
C ARG A 408 -1.38 15.53 19.48
N LEU A 409 -0.36 15.03 20.18
CA LEU A 409 0.69 15.85 20.79
C LEU A 409 1.55 16.52 19.71
N LEU A 410 1.97 15.76 18.69
CA LEU A 410 2.86 16.32 17.67
C LEU A 410 2.14 17.23 16.67
N SER A 411 0.84 17.05 16.45
CA SER A 411 0.07 17.94 15.56
C SER A 411 0.07 19.40 16.06
N GLY A 412 0.18 19.63 17.37
CA GLY A 412 0.28 20.98 17.93
C GLY A 412 1.53 21.75 17.48
N PHE A 413 2.61 21.04 17.13
CA PHE A 413 3.84 21.67 16.67
C PHE A 413 3.87 22.00 15.18
N VAL A 414 2.90 21.54 14.39
CA VAL A 414 2.89 21.77 12.93
C VAL A 414 1.66 22.61 12.56
N LYS A 415 1.88 23.91 12.35
CA LYS A 415 0.80 24.83 12.00
C LYS A 415 0.39 24.66 10.53
N PRO A 416 -0.92 24.73 10.21
CA PRO A 416 -1.39 24.68 8.83
C PRO A 416 -0.90 25.89 8.04
N ASP A 417 -0.62 25.67 6.76
CA ASP A 417 -0.24 26.64 5.73
C ASP A 417 1.06 27.41 5.99
N VAL A 418 1.82 27.01 7.02
CA VAL A 418 3.17 27.51 7.30
C VAL A 418 4.21 26.65 6.57
N VAL A 419 5.21 27.32 6.00
CA VAL A 419 6.31 26.68 5.29
C VAL A 419 7.43 26.39 6.28
N TYR A 420 7.75 25.10 6.43
CA TYR A 420 8.84 24.65 7.28
C TYR A 420 9.98 24.10 6.43
N PRO A 421 11.24 24.46 6.72
CA PRO A 421 12.39 23.80 6.11
C PRO A 421 12.47 22.32 6.52
N LEU A 422 12.87 21.46 5.58
CA LEU A 422 13.14 20.04 5.84
C LEU A 422 14.31 19.86 6.81
N TYR A 423 14.41 18.67 7.40
CA TYR A 423 15.51 18.24 8.26
C TYR A 423 15.62 19.06 9.55
N GLY A 424 14.50 19.36 10.20
CA GLY A 424 14.48 19.98 11.53
C GLY A 424 13.40 19.40 12.41
N PHE A 425 13.13 20.05 13.54
CA PHE A 425 12.15 19.57 14.53
C PHE A 425 10.74 19.40 13.94
N HIS A 426 10.20 20.42 13.27
CA HIS A 426 8.86 20.34 12.67
C HIS A 426 8.73 19.23 11.63
N ASP A 427 9.80 19.00 10.87
CA ASP A 427 9.86 17.93 9.88
C ASP A 427 9.95 16.54 10.55
N ALA A 428 10.73 16.39 11.63
CA ALA A 428 10.74 15.18 12.44
C ALA A 428 9.34 14.89 13.02
N ALA A 429 8.68 15.90 13.57
CA ALA A 429 7.33 15.80 14.10
C ALA A 429 6.32 15.38 13.02
N HIS A 430 6.34 16.06 11.86
CA HIS A 430 5.47 15.72 10.72
C HIS A 430 5.69 14.29 10.22
N ARG A 431 6.95 13.85 10.09
CA ARG A 431 7.25 12.48 9.67
C ARG A 431 6.84 11.44 10.73
N ALA A 432 6.95 11.76 12.01
CA ALA A 432 6.48 10.89 13.09
C ALA A 432 4.96 10.71 13.00
N ILE A 433 4.20 11.81 12.86
CA ILE A 433 2.75 11.78 12.64
C ILE A 433 2.41 10.93 11.40
N ALA A 434 3.02 11.22 10.25
CA ALA A 434 2.73 10.54 8.99
C ALA A 434 3.13 9.04 9.01
N ARG A 435 4.15 8.67 9.79
CA ARG A 435 4.62 7.28 9.92
C ARG A 435 3.70 6.49 10.85
N ILE A 436 3.37 7.06 12.01
CA ILE A 436 2.62 6.39 13.07
C ILE A 436 1.12 6.36 12.76
N GLY A 437 0.55 7.46 12.25
CA GLY A 437 -0.85 7.52 11.80
C GLY A 437 -1.19 6.58 10.64
N ARG A 438 -0.17 6.01 9.98
CA ARG A 438 -0.28 5.03 8.89
C ARG A 438 -0.13 3.57 9.38
N MET A 439 -0.20 3.31 10.68
CA MET A 439 -0.20 1.95 11.21
C MET A 439 -1.45 1.20 10.73
N ARG A 440 -1.26 0.36 9.69
CA ARG A 440 -2.34 -0.36 9.01
C ARG A 440 -3.12 -1.31 9.91
N PHE A 441 -2.50 -1.82 10.98
CA PHE A 441 -3.14 -2.73 11.93
C PHE A 441 -4.47 -2.16 12.44
N PHE A 442 -4.50 -0.89 12.86
CA PHE A 442 -5.71 -0.28 13.42
C PHE A 442 -6.75 0.08 12.35
N THR A 443 -6.32 0.46 11.14
CA THR A 443 -7.27 0.70 10.05
C THR A 443 -7.89 -0.61 9.55
N TYR A 444 -7.16 -1.72 9.55
CA TYR A 444 -7.75 -3.05 9.28
C TYR A 444 -8.66 -3.53 10.41
N LEU A 445 -8.27 -3.28 11.67
CA LEU A 445 -9.07 -3.66 12.85
C LEU A 445 -10.42 -2.93 12.86
N PHE A 446 -10.40 -1.60 12.74
CA PHE A 446 -11.60 -0.77 12.88
C PHE A 446 -12.31 -0.44 11.56
N GLY A 447 -11.62 -0.46 10.41
CA GLY A 447 -12.23 -0.17 9.10
C GLY A 447 -13.33 -1.16 8.73
N ASP A 448 -14.23 -0.76 7.84
CA ASP A 448 -15.50 -1.46 7.56
C ASP A 448 -16.39 -1.68 8.80
N SER A 449 -16.13 -1.01 9.92
CA SER A 449 -17.01 -1.03 11.09
C SER A 449 -17.36 0.38 11.53
N SER A 450 -18.39 0.50 12.35
CA SER A 450 -18.76 1.78 12.97
C SER A 450 -17.66 2.40 13.83
N LEU A 451 -16.70 1.60 14.33
CA LEU A 451 -15.61 2.02 15.19
C LEU A 451 -14.56 2.88 14.47
N ILE A 452 -14.44 2.77 13.14
CA ILE A 452 -13.42 3.52 12.37
C ILE A 452 -13.57 5.03 12.55
N VAL A 453 -14.80 5.52 12.66
CA VAL A 453 -15.10 6.94 12.81
C VAL A 453 -14.54 7.46 14.14
N HIS A 454 -14.68 6.68 15.21
CA HIS A 454 -14.13 7.03 16.53
C HIS A 454 -12.61 7.00 16.52
N PHE A 455 -12.02 5.98 15.91
CA PHE A 455 -10.57 5.88 15.76
C PHE A 455 -10.00 7.10 15.00
N LEU A 456 -10.56 7.43 13.83
CA LEU A 456 -10.12 8.59 13.04
C LEU A 456 -10.32 9.91 13.80
N GLN A 457 -11.43 10.06 14.54
CA GLN A 457 -11.63 11.20 15.43
C GLN A 457 -10.56 11.26 16.52
N TRP A 458 -10.18 10.15 17.14
CA TRP A 458 -9.08 10.12 18.11
C TRP A 458 -7.75 10.54 17.50
N LEU A 459 -7.46 10.18 16.24
CA LEU A 459 -6.28 10.68 15.52
C LEU A 459 -6.32 12.19 15.27
N GLY A 460 -7.52 12.77 15.11
CA GLY A 460 -7.71 14.20 14.94
C GLY A 460 -8.63 14.60 13.78
N TYR A 461 -9.23 13.65 13.07
CA TYR A 461 -10.13 13.96 11.96
C TYR A 461 -11.36 14.75 12.43
N ARG A 462 -11.84 15.66 11.57
CA ARG A 462 -13.10 16.37 11.76
C ARG A 462 -14.21 15.69 10.97
N LEU A 463 -15.05 14.93 11.67
CA LEU A 463 -16.14 14.13 11.10
C LEU A 463 -17.53 14.51 11.65
N LYS A 464 -17.65 15.57 12.46
CA LYS A 464 -18.91 15.95 13.13
C LYS A 464 -19.75 16.90 12.26
N PRO A 465 -21.08 16.72 12.18
CA PRO A 465 -21.87 15.61 12.72
C PRO A 465 -21.66 14.30 11.92
N VAL A 466 -21.63 13.16 12.63
CA VAL A 466 -21.45 11.84 12.02
C VAL A 466 -22.81 11.25 11.67
N VAL A 467 -23.02 10.88 10.41
CA VAL A 467 -24.12 10.01 9.99
C VAL A 467 -23.55 8.61 9.81
N GLN A 468 -23.89 7.71 10.74
CA GLN A 468 -23.34 6.37 10.78
C GLN A 468 -24.02 5.47 9.74
N THR A 469 -23.22 4.82 8.90
CA THR A 469 -23.71 3.82 7.92
C THR A 469 -23.36 2.39 8.34
N GLY A 470 -22.50 2.22 9.35
CA GLY A 470 -21.92 0.94 9.76
C GLY A 470 -20.60 0.65 9.03
N VAL A 471 -20.34 1.34 7.92
CA VAL A 471 -19.15 1.20 7.05
C VAL A 471 -18.73 2.55 6.47
N ASN A 472 -18.60 3.58 7.31
CA ASN A 472 -18.30 4.93 6.82
C ASN A 472 -16.95 5.05 6.11
N PHE A 473 -15.96 4.25 6.55
CA PHE A 473 -14.62 4.19 5.98
C PHE A 473 -14.19 2.74 5.82
N GLY A 474 -13.54 2.45 4.70
CA GLY A 474 -12.88 1.19 4.44
C GLY A 474 -11.74 0.86 5.41
N THR A 475 -11.14 -0.30 5.21
CA THR A 475 -9.94 -0.79 5.89
C THR A 475 -8.64 -0.07 5.54
N GLU A 476 -8.61 0.60 4.37
CA GLU A 476 -7.44 1.35 3.92
C GLU A 476 -7.70 2.86 3.90
N VAL A 477 -7.20 3.57 4.91
CA VAL A 477 -7.24 5.05 4.97
C VAL A 477 -5.84 5.56 5.28
N MET A 478 -5.37 6.51 4.48
CA MET A 478 -4.06 7.13 4.63
C MET A 478 -4.19 8.65 4.65
N HIS A 479 -3.34 9.27 5.46
CA HIS A 479 -3.21 10.72 5.59
C HIS A 479 -1.75 11.08 5.86
N ALA A 480 -1.41 12.34 5.62
CA ALA A 480 -0.13 12.88 6.08
C ALA A 480 -0.26 13.49 7.48
N ASN A 481 -1.38 14.17 7.75
CA ASN A 481 -1.68 14.73 9.06
C ASN A 481 -3.18 14.58 9.36
N PRO A 482 -3.58 13.78 10.37
CA PRO A 482 -4.99 13.51 10.65
C PRO A 482 -5.75 14.74 11.15
N SER A 483 -5.08 15.66 11.89
CA SER A 483 -5.70 16.87 12.47
C SER A 483 -6.16 17.90 11.42
N LEU A 484 -5.62 17.78 10.20
CA LEU A 484 -5.92 18.64 9.05
C LEU A 484 -6.84 17.95 8.03
N SER A 485 -7.46 16.84 8.41
CA SER A 485 -8.38 16.08 7.57
C SER A 485 -9.83 16.26 8.05
N ALA A 486 -10.70 16.65 7.13
CA ALA A 486 -12.13 16.81 7.37
C ALA A 486 -12.95 16.05 6.32
N VAL A 487 -13.99 15.37 6.76
CA VAL A 487 -14.95 14.70 5.87
C VAL A 487 -16.35 15.09 6.33
N GLY A 488 -17.14 15.60 5.39
CA GLY A 488 -18.49 16.09 5.65
C GLY A 488 -19.47 14.99 6.06
N SER A 489 -20.58 15.41 6.66
CA SER A 489 -21.67 14.53 7.09
C SER A 489 -22.27 13.75 5.92
N GLY A 490 -22.68 12.51 6.14
CA GLY A 490 -23.30 11.66 5.11
C GLY A 490 -22.35 11.18 4.01
N THR A 491 -21.06 11.54 4.07
CA THR A 491 -20.06 11.06 3.12
C THR A 491 -19.61 9.65 3.48
N MET A 492 -19.56 8.78 2.47
CA MET A 492 -19.06 7.42 2.61
C MET A 492 -17.76 7.26 1.82
N VAL A 493 -16.81 6.56 2.42
CA VAL A 493 -15.47 6.36 1.89
C VAL A 493 -15.21 4.86 1.81
N ALA A 494 -14.99 4.37 0.60
CA ALA A 494 -14.60 2.99 0.35
C ALA A 494 -13.09 2.78 0.69
N ASP A 495 -12.47 1.73 0.17
CA ASP A 495 -11.09 1.39 0.53
C ASP A 495 -10.04 2.24 -0.22
N GLY A 496 -8.96 2.59 0.45
CA GLY A 496 -7.77 3.18 -0.18
C GLY A 496 -7.82 4.70 -0.31
N LEU A 497 -8.63 5.40 0.51
CA LEU A 497 -8.61 6.86 0.55
C LEU A 497 -7.23 7.37 1.01
N HIS A 498 -6.61 8.21 0.19
CA HIS A 498 -5.34 8.82 0.49
C HIS A 498 -5.44 10.35 0.50
N LEU A 499 -5.53 10.95 1.69
CA LEU A 499 -5.55 12.40 1.88
C LEU A 499 -4.13 12.98 1.82
N VAL A 500 -3.85 13.78 0.80
CA VAL A 500 -2.54 14.46 0.64
C VAL A 500 -2.61 15.81 1.34
N ASN A 501 -2.42 15.80 2.66
CA ASN A 501 -2.38 17.02 3.48
C ASN A 501 -1.05 17.76 3.40
N ASP A 502 0.01 17.15 2.87
CA ASP A 502 1.34 17.74 2.85
C ASP A 502 1.84 18.00 1.44
N GLU A 503 2.41 19.18 1.24
CA GLU A 503 3.09 19.58 0.02
C GLU A 503 4.57 19.71 0.35
N VAL A 504 5.42 19.18 -0.52
CA VAL A 504 6.84 19.04 -0.23
C VAL A 504 7.64 19.45 -1.45
N SER A 505 8.65 20.29 -1.22
CA SER A 505 9.71 20.64 -2.16
C SER A 505 11.00 19.89 -1.80
N SER A 506 12.08 20.14 -2.52
CA SER A 506 13.41 19.57 -2.21
C SER A 506 14.04 20.11 -0.92
N THR A 507 13.46 21.18 -0.35
CA THR A 507 14.05 21.91 0.79
C THR A 507 13.06 22.21 1.91
N SER A 508 11.76 22.13 1.66
CA SER A 508 10.71 22.53 2.59
C SER A 508 9.47 21.66 2.47
N PHE A 509 8.59 21.76 3.45
CA PHE A 509 7.25 21.23 3.38
C PHE A 509 6.24 22.23 3.96
N ARG A 510 4.98 22.08 3.53
CA ARG A 510 3.82 22.79 4.05
C ARG A 510 2.71 21.77 4.27
N VAL A 511 1.99 21.87 5.36
CA VAL A 511 0.78 21.06 5.58
C VAL A 511 -0.46 21.94 5.42
N SER A 512 -1.46 21.46 4.72
CA SER A 512 -2.68 22.20 4.41
C SER A 512 -3.90 21.36 4.75
N ARG A 513 -5.02 22.03 5.04
CA ARG A 513 -6.28 21.34 5.31
C ARG A 513 -6.81 20.68 4.06
N VAL A 514 -7.32 19.45 4.23
CA VAL A 514 -8.02 18.71 3.19
C VAL A 514 -9.42 18.44 3.70
N ALA A 515 -10.42 18.92 2.96
CA ALA A 515 -11.83 18.74 3.27
C ALA A 515 -12.54 18.05 2.10
N ILE A 516 -13.31 17.01 2.41
CA ILE A 516 -14.27 16.40 1.49
C ILE A 516 -15.66 16.88 1.91
N GLY A 517 -16.43 17.41 0.95
CA GLY A 517 -17.79 17.89 1.20
C GLY A 517 -18.74 16.78 1.72
N PRO A 518 -19.89 17.16 2.29
CA PRO A 518 -20.95 16.23 2.71
C PRO A 518 -21.62 15.48 1.54
N HIS A 519 -22.24 14.35 1.86
CA HIS A 519 -22.98 13.49 0.94
C HIS A 519 -22.19 12.97 -0.26
N ASN A 520 -20.85 12.99 -0.16
CA ASN A 520 -19.97 12.47 -1.18
C ASN A 520 -19.86 10.94 -1.07
N PHE A 521 -19.57 10.30 -2.19
CA PHE A 521 -19.17 8.90 -2.20
C PHE A 521 -17.74 8.82 -2.74
N VAL A 522 -16.80 8.32 -1.94
CA VAL A 522 -15.41 8.20 -2.34
C VAL A 522 -15.09 6.74 -2.63
N GLY A 523 -14.93 6.41 -3.91
CA GLY A 523 -14.62 5.06 -4.37
C GLY A 523 -13.21 4.62 -4.02
N ASN A 524 -12.84 3.43 -4.52
CA ASN A 524 -11.61 2.78 -4.11
C ASN A 524 -10.34 3.49 -4.62
N ASP A 525 -9.27 3.49 -3.83
CA ASP A 525 -7.93 3.99 -4.17
C ASP A 525 -7.89 5.47 -4.61
N VAL A 526 -8.80 6.31 -4.10
CA VAL A 526 -8.85 7.73 -4.45
C VAL A 526 -7.77 8.51 -3.69
N THR A 527 -6.93 9.22 -4.45
CA THR A 527 -5.94 10.16 -3.90
C THR A 527 -6.52 11.57 -3.92
N TYR A 528 -6.80 12.12 -2.74
CA TYR A 528 -7.46 13.41 -2.59
C TYR A 528 -6.46 14.47 -2.09
N PRO A 529 -6.01 15.39 -2.96
CA PRO A 529 -5.06 16.44 -2.60
C PRO A 529 -5.71 17.64 -1.92
N ALA A 530 -4.91 18.39 -1.15
CA ALA A 530 -5.31 19.72 -0.67
C ALA A 530 -5.71 20.62 -1.87
N GLY A 531 -6.80 21.39 -1.72
CA GLY A 531 -7.32 22.23 -2.81
C GLY A 531 -8.02 21.46 -3.94
N GLY A 532 -8.43 20.22 -3.71
CA GLY A 532 -9.33 19.50 -4.63
C GLY A 532 -10.60 20.29 -4.94
N ARG A 533 -11.00 20.35 -6.21
CA ARG A 533 -12.14 21.13 -6.72
C ARG A 533 -13.43 20.31 -6.75
N THR A 534 -13.80 19.75 -5.60
CA THR A 534 -15.04 18.99 -5.41
C THR A 534 -15.78 19.52 -4.20
N GLY A 535 -17.04 19.88 -4.37
CA GLY A 535 -17.93 20.34 -3.30
C GLY A 535 -18.81 19.19 -2.80
N ASP A 536 -20.11 19.44 -2.76
CA ASP A 536 -21.09 18.57 -2.11
C ASP A 536 -21.75 17.59 -3.08
N ASN A 537 -22.17 16.45 -2.52
CA ASN A 537 -22.87 15.39 -3.23
C ASN A 537 -22.15 14.92 -4.52
N VAL A 538 -20.84 14.67 -4.45
CA VAL A 538 -20.01 14.19 -5.56
C VAL A 538 -19.70 12.70 -5.41
N LEU A 539 -19.87 11.94 -6.49
CA LEU A 539 -19.42 10.54 -6.58
C LEU A 539 -18.02 10.46 -7.20
N LEU A 540 -16.99 10.18 -6.41
CA LEU A 540 -15.63 9.95 -6.88
C LEU A 540 -15.46 8.46 -7.22
N GLY A 541 -15.38 8.13 -8.51
CA GLY A 541 -15.16 6.76 -8.97
C GLY A 541 -13.81 6.19 -8.55
N THR A 542 -13.67 4.87 -8.64
CA THR A 542 -12.42 4.17 -8.33
C THR A 542 -11.23 4.77 -9.07
N LYS A 543 -10.17 5.12 -8.33
CA LYS A 543 -8.92 5.74 -8.82
C LYS A 543 -9.11 7.01 -9.64
N VAL A 544 -10.22 7.72 -9.46
CA VAL A 544 -10.43 9.00 -10.15
C VAL A 544 -9.34 10.01 -9.79
N LEU A 545 -8.87 10.76 -10.77
CA LEU A 545 -8.00 11.91 -10.54
C LEU A 545 -8.84 13.06 -9.98
N VAL A 546 -8.62 13.45 -8.73
CA VAL A 546 -9.32 14.62 -8.16
C VAL A 546 -8.76 15.91 -8.80
N PRO A 547 -9.61 16.73 -9.45
CA PRO A 547 -9.16 17.94 -10.14
C PRO A 547 -8.67 18.99 -9.14
N LEU A 548 -7.63 19.73 -9.50
CA LEU A 548 -7.09 20.87 -8.72
C LEU A 548 -7.45 22.22 -9.34
N ASP A 549 -7.91 22.21 -10.58
CA ASP A 549 -8.24 23.32 -11.44
C ASP A 549 -9.70 23.26 -11.94
N GLY A 550 -10.13 24.36 -12.56
CA GLY A 550 -11.49 24.53 -13.05
C GLY A 550 -12.53 24.81 -11.97
N LYS A 551 -13.81 24.65 -12.35
CA LYS A 551 -14.97 24.85 -11.46
C LYS A 551 -14.99 23.83 -10.33
N ILE A 552 -15.52 24.23 -9.18
CA ILE A 552 -15.90 23.29 -8.12
C ILE A 552 -17.07 22.47 -8.66
N ARG A 553 -16.97 21.14 -8.53
CA ARG A 553 -17.96 20.20 -9.02
C ARG A 553 -18.85 19.74 -7.89
N GLU A 554 -20.16 19.79 -8.09
CA GLU A 554 -21.20 19.48 -7.11
C GLU A 554 -22.34 18.74 -7.80
N GLY A 555 -22.96 17.78 -7.11
CA GLY A 555 -24.09 17.02 -7.66
C GLY A 555 -23.77 16.17 -8.90
N VAL A 556 -22.50 15.85 -9.13
CA VAL A 556 -22.03 15.05 -10.28
C VAL A 556 -21.21 13.85 -9.82
N GLY A 557 -21.04 12.86 -10.69
CA GLY A 557 -19.99 11.85 -10.54
C GLY A 557 -18.74 12.23 -11.32
N LEU A 558 -17.59 11.73 -10.88
CA LEU A 558 -16.30 11.88 -11.53
C LEU A 558 -15.67 10.52 -11.73
N LEU A 559 -15.18 10.25 -12.95
CA LEU A 559 -14.52 8.99 -13.28
C LEU A 559 -13.29 9.24 -14.15
N GLY A 560 -12.29 8.36 -14.04
CA GLY A 560 -11.11 8.36 -14.89
C GLY A 560 -9.95 9.24 -14.40
N SER A 561 -8.83 9.14 -15.12
CA SER A 561 -7.58 9.85 -14.84
C SER A 561 -6.93 10.19 -16.18
N PRO A 562 -7.07 11.41 -16.74
CA PRO A 562 -7.78 12.57 -16.19
C PRO A 562 -9.28 12.34 -16.01
N CYS A 563 -9.88 13.03 -15.03
CA CYS A 563 -11.29 12.84 -14.70
C CYS A 563 -12.23 13.45 -15.75
N PHE A 564 -13.42 12.87 -15.91
CA PHE A 564 -14.56 13.44 -16.62
C PHE A 564 -15.83 13.27 -15.79
N GLU A 565 -16.83 14.11 -16.07
CA GLU A 565 -18.12 14.10 -15.36
C GLU A 565 -18.99 12.94 -15.87
N ILE A 566 -19.64 12.25 -14.91
CA ILE A 566 -20.64 11.22 -15.13
C ILE A 566 -21.88 11.55 -14.28
N PRO A 567 -23.04 10.94 -14.55
CA PRO A 567 -24.21 11.09 -13.69
C PRO A 567 -23.91 10.72 -12.23
N ARG A 568 -24.48 11.46 -11.28
CA ARG A 568 -24.23 11.29 -9.83
C ARG A 568 -24.75 9.98 -9.27
N SER A 569 -25.87 9.50 -9.79
CA SER A 569 -26.53 8.27 -9.35
C SER A 569 -27.16 7.59 -10.54
N VAL A 570 -27.25 6.28 -10.49
CA VAL A 570 -28.04 5.46 -11.41
C VAL A 570 -29.20 4.83 -10.65
N GLU A 571 -30.27 4.43 -11.34
CA GLU A 571 -31.52 3.91 -10.74
C GLU A 571 -31.29 2.79 -9.71
N ARG A 572 -30.25 1.96 -9.93
CA ARG A 572 -29.78 0.92 -9.01
C ARG A 572 -29.44 1.42 -7.60
N ASP A 573 -28.94 2.65 -7.46
CA ASP A 573 -28.53 3.22 -6.17
C ASP A 573 -29.72 3.53 -5.26
N MET A 574 -30.92 3.73 -5.83
CA MET A 574 -32.14 4.06 -5.08
C MET A 574 -32.86 2.82 -4.52
N ARG A 575 -32.52 1.61 -4.99
CA ARG A 575 -33.20 0.36 -4.61
C ARG A 575 -33.18 0.09 -3.10
N PHE A 576 -32.20 0.64 -2.37
CA PHE A 576 -32.03 0.43 -0.93
C PHE A 576 -32.27 1.69 -0.09
N ASP A 577 -32.87 2.76 -0.66
CA ASP A 577 -33.03 4.03 0.06
C ASP A 577 -33.91 3.90 1.32
N HIS A 578 -34.87 2.98 1.33
CA HIS A 578 -35.70 2.66 2.51
C HIS A 578 -34.87 2.19 3.73
N LEU A 579 -33.63 1.72 3.54
CA LEU A 579 -32.73 1.30 4.62
C LEU A 579 -31.89 2.46 5.19
N ARG A 580 -31.92 3.65 4.58
CA ARG A 580 -31.06 4.78 4.95
C ARG A 580 -31.65 5.68 6.04
N THR A 581 -32.91 5.47 6.42
CA THR A 581 -33.62 6.34 7.38
C THR A 581 -34.48 5.56 8.37
N GLY A 582 -34.83 6.20 9.49
CA GLY A 582 -35.82 5.69 10.43
C GLY A 582 -35.42 4.40 11.15
N GLU A 583 -36.40 3.54 11.41
CA GLU A 583 -36.21 2.31 12.20
C GLU A 583 -35.43 1.21 11.48
N ALA A 584 -35.55 1.14 10.15
CA ALA A 584 -34.82 0.17 9.33
C ALA A 584 -33.31 0.39 9.47
N LEU A 585 -32.86 1.65 9.41
CA LEU A 585 -31.46 2.02 9.66
C LEU A 585 -31.02 1.62 11.08
N ARG A 586 -31.81 1.94 12.11
CA ARG A 586 -31.47 1.62 13.51
C ARG A 586 -31.28 0.11 13.71
N ARG A 587 -32.20 -0.70 13.18
CA ARG A 587 -32.11 -2.18 13.25
C ARG A 587 -30.93 -2.71 12.44
N GLY A 588 -30.73 -2.22 11.21
CA GLY A 588 -29.61 -2.60 10.35
C GLY A 588 -28.26 -2.29 11.00
N LEU A 589 -28.10 -1.11 11.59
CA LEU A 589 -26.90 -0.70 12.32
C LEU A 589 -26.64 -1.57 13.55
N ALA A 590 -27.68 -1.89 14.35
CA ALA A 590 -27.53 -2.76 15.51
C ALA A 590 -27.08 -4.17 15.11
N ALA A 591 -27.65 -4.72 14.03
CA ALA A 591 -27.26 -6.02 13.50
C ALA A 591 -25.84 -6.01 12.93
N LYS A 592 -25.49 -4.99 12.14
CA LYS A 592 -24.14 -4.78 11.60
C LYS A 592 -23.11 -4.67 12.72
N ASN A 593 -23.32 -3.81 13.71
CA ASN A 593 -22.40 -3.65 14.84
C ASN A 593 -22.17 -4.95 15.62
N ARG A 594 -23.20 -5.78 15.79
CA ARG A 594 -23.04 -7.11 16.42
C ARG A 594 -22.14 -8.01 15.58
N CYS A 595 -22.36 -8.04 14.26
CA CYS A 595 -21.53 -8.79 13.35
C CYS A 595 -20.08 -8.27 13.30
N ASP A 596 -19.90 -6.96 13.41
CA ASP A 596 -18.58 -6.31 13.38
C ASP A 596 -17.76 -6.69 14.60
N LEU A 597 -18.38 -6.71 15.78
CA LEU A 597 -17.73 -7.18 17.01
C LEU A 597 -17.29 -8.64 16.90
N GLN A 598 -18.12 -9.51 16.32
CA GLN A 598 -17.75 -10.91 16.07
C GLN A 598 -16.57 -10.99 15.08
N THR A 599 -16.61 -10.20 14.02
CA THR A 599 -15.56 -10.20 12.98
C THR A 599 -14.24 -9.64 13.51
N ILE A 600 -14.28 -8.61 14.36
CA ILE A 600 -13.13 -8.08 15.09
C ILE A 600 -12.57 -9.13 16.05
N GLY A 601 -13.44 -9.85 16.78
CA GLY A 601 -13.03 -10.96 17.63
C GLY A 601 -12.31 -12.06 16.85
N ILE A 602 -12.89 -12.50 15.72
CA ILE A 602 -12.27 -13.48 14.81
C ILE A 602 -10.92 -12.96 14.31
N PHE A 603 -10.83 -11.69 13.89
CA PHE A 603 -9.58 -11.08 13.44
C PHE A 603 -8.52 -11.11 14.55
N LEU A 604 -8.84 -10.65 15.76
CA LEU A 604 -7.90 -10.61 16.89
C LEU A 604 -7.44 -12.02 17.28
N VAL A 605 -8.37 -12.97 17.44
CA VAL A 605 -8.05 -14.36 17.80
C VAL A 605 -7.19 -15.01 16.72
N THR A 606 -7.54 -14.85 15.44
CA THR A 606 -6.77 -15.42 14.33
C THR A 606 -5.35 -14.83 14.27
N ARG A 607 -5.21 -13.52 14.46
CA ARG A 607 -3.88 -12.86 14.46
C ARG A 607 -3.06 -13.27 15.67
N TRP A 608 -3.67 -13.34 16.86
CA TRP A 608 -3.03 -13.83 18.07
C TRP A 608 -2.60 -15.29 17.94
N LEU A 609 -3.45 -16.19 17.43
CA LEU A 609 -3.08 -17.58 17.17
C LEU A 609 -1.87 -17.67 16.22
N GLY A 610 -1.78 -16.78 15.23
CA GLY A 610 -0.60 -16.68 14.38
C GLY A 610 0.69 -16.30 15.13
N VAL A 611 0.59 -15.39 16.11
CA VAL A 611 1.71 -15.02 17.01
C VAL A 611 2.03 -16.14 17.99
N PHE A 612 1.01 -16.83 18.51
CA PHE A 612 1.15 -18.01 19.36
C PHE A 612 1.92 -19.12 18.64
N LEU A 613 1.51 -19.50 17.43
CA LEU A 613 2.22 -20.51 16.63
C LEU A 613 3.68 -20.12 16.36
N PHE A 614 3.93 -18.84 16.07
CA PHE A 614 5.29 -18.32 15.93
C PHE A 614 6.08 -18.46 17.24
N ALA A 615 5.50 -18.01 18.37
CA ALA A 615 6.13 -18.04 19.68
C ALA A 615 6.43 -19.48 20.14
N SER A 616 5.52 -20.43 19.94
CA SER A 616 5.74 -21.83 20.29
C SER A 616 6.93 -22.43 19.54
N LEU A 617 7.01 -22.21 18.22
CA LEU A 617 8.12 -22.71 17.40
C LEU A 617 9.43 -21.97 17.69
N TYR A 618 9.35 -20.68 17.99
CA TYR A 618 10.51 -19.88 18.37
C TYR A 618 11.08 -20.33 19.71
N LEU A 619 10.25 -20.48 20.75
CA LEU A 619 10.68 -20.96 22.06
C LEU A 619 11.24 -22.39 21.96
N ALA A 620 10.60 -23.27 21.20
CA ALA A 620 11.13 -24.61 20.93
C ALA A 620 12.52 -24.56 20.26
N ALA A 621 12.72 -23.66 19.30
CA ALA A 621 14.03 -23.49 18.65
C ALA A 621 15.10 -22.91 19.59
N VAL A 622 14.71 -22.11 20.58
CA VAL A 622 15.62 -21.57 21.59
C VAL A 622 15.99 -22.65 22.61
N GLU A 623 15.01 -23.37 23.15
CA GLU A 623 15.24 -24.42 24.15
C GLU A 623 16.06 -25.60 23.59
N LEU A 624 15.78 -25.97 22.34
CA LEU A 624 16.49 -27.04 21.65
C LEU A 624 17.80 -26.56 20.99
N TYR A 625 18.24 -25.32 21.21
CA TYR A 625 19.40 -24.76 20.54
C TYR A 625 20.70 -25.53 20.81
N ASP A 626 20.93 -25.88 22.08
CA ASP A 626 22.13 -26.58 22.54
C ASP A 626 22.01 -28.11 22.39
N VAL A 627 20.79 -28.62 22.15
CA VAL A 627 20.49 -30.06 22.04
C VAL A 627 20.50 -30.52 20.58
N LEU A 628 19.92 -29.73 19.68
CA LEU A 628 19.80 -30.07 18.27
C LEU A 628 20.95 -29.48 17.44
N PRO A 629 21.36 -30.16 16.36
CA PRO A 629 22.29 -29.57 15.40
C PRO A 629 21.77 -28.21 14.91
N HIS A 630 22.66 -27.23 14.76
CA HIS A 630 22.30 -25.88 14.33
C HIS A 630 21.43 -25.85 13.05
N GLY A 631 21.62 -26.83 12.15
CA GLY A 631 20.79 -26.97 10.94
C GLY A 631 19.31 -27.24 11.24
N LEU A 632 19.00 -28.06 12.25
CA LEU A 632 17.62 -28.38 12.61
C LEU A 632 16.94 -27.21 13.33
N ASN A 633 17.67 -26.47 14.17
CA ASN A 633 17.18 -25.23 14.76
C ASN A 633 16.90 -24.14 13.72
N ALA A 634 17.73 -24.05 12.68
CA ALA A 634 17.46 -23.16 11.56
C ALA A 634 16.17 -23.54 10.79
N VAL A 635 15.88 -24.83 10.66
CA VAL A 635 14.62 -25.32 10.09
C VAL A 635 13.43 -24.96 10.98
N LEU A 636 13.53 -25.15 12.31
CA LEU A 636 12.47 -24.75 13.24
C LEU A 636 12.20 -23.24 13.19
N PHE A 637 13.26 -22.42 13.17
CA PHE A 637 13.14 -20.97 13.02
C PHE A 637 12.52 -20.60 11.66
N ALA A 638 12.97 -21.21 10.55
CA ALA A 638 12.37 -20.99 9.23
C ALA A 638 10.89 -21.38 9.20
N LEU A 639 10.53 -22.50 9.83
CA LEU A 639 9.15 -22.96 9.98
C LEU A 639 8.31 -21.98 10.79
N SER A 640 8.84 -21.36 11.84
CA SER A 640 8.10 -20.36 12.63
C SER A 640 7.51 -19.23 11.77
N VAL A 641 8.26 -18.77 10.75
CA VAL A 641 7.82 -17.72 9.82
C VAL A 641 6.82 -18.25 8.80
N VAL A 642 7.02 -19.47 8.29
CA VAL A 642 6.18 -20.05 7.23
C VAL A 642 4.84 -20.54 7.77
N VAL A 643 4.83 -21.16 8.96
CA VAL A 643 3.63 -21.75 9.59
C VAL A 643 2.56 -20.70 9.80
N THR A 644 2.90 -19.49 10.28
CA THR A 644 1.91 -18.43 10.45
C THR A 644 1.29 -18.00 9.12
N ALA A 645 2.08 -17.91 8.05
CA ALA A 645 1.55 -17.59 6.72
C ALA A 645 0.63 -18.70 6.17
N VAL A 646 1.02 -19.97 6.35
CA VAL A 646 0.20 -21.13 5.95
C VAL A 646 -1.10 -21.20 6.75
N PHE A 647 -1.02 -20.99 8.07
CA PHE A 647 -2.17 -20.93 8.97
C PHE A 647 -3.18 -19.88 8.52
N LEU A 648 -2.74 -18.64 8.28
CA LEU A 648 -3.63 -17.56 7.84
C LEU A 648 -4.24 -17.82 6.46
N CYS A 649 -3.50 -18.42 5.53
CA CYS A 649 -4.03 -18.89 4.26
C CYS A 649 -5.08 -20.00 4.46
N GLY A 650 -4.84 -20.92 5.38
CA GLY A 650 -5.77 -21.97 5.79
C GLY A 650 -7.07 -21.40 6.34
N VAL A 651 -6.99 -20.45 7.28
CA VAL A 651 -8.15 -19.77 7.86
C VAL A 651 -8.97 -19.07 6.78
N GLN A 652 -8.33 -18.32 5.87
CA GLN A 652 -9.04 -17.71 4.75
C GLN A 652 -9.77 -18.75 3.90
N ARG A 653 -9.10 -19.86 3.54
CA ARG A 653 -9.71 -20.93 2.75
C ARG A 653 -10.88 -21.59 3.48
N CYS A 654 -10.78 -21.79 4.79
CA CYS A 654 -11.88 -22.30 5.60
C CYS A 654 -13.08 -21.35 5.57
N ILE A 655 -12.88 -20.04 5.75
CA ILE A 655 -13.97 -19.06 5.69
C ILE A 655 -14.64 -19.07 4.30
N VAL A 656 -13.85 -19.08 3.22
CA VAL A 656 -14.37 -19.13 1.85
C VAL A 656 -15.10 -20.44 1.56
N ALA A 657 -14.62 -21.57 2.09
CA ALA A 657 -15.26 -22.88 1.91
C ALA A 657 -16.60 -22.97 2.65
N LEU A 658 -16.71 -22.37 3.84
CA LEU A 658 -17.95 -22.32 4.62
C LEU A 658 -19.03 -21.49 3.93
N HIS A 659 -18.65 -20.39 3.29
CA HIS A 659 -19.57 -19.55 2.51
C HIS A 659 -18.94 -19.09 1.20
N PRO A 660 -19.15 -19.86 0.10
CA PRO A 660 -18.73 -19.45 -1.22
C PRO A 660 -19.43 -18.14 -1.62
N THR A 661 -18.69 -17.04 -1.65
CA THR A 661 -19.24 -15.74 -2.00
C THR A 661 -19.68 -15.74 -3.46
N ARG A 662 -20.97 -15.58 -3.71
CA ARG A 662 -21.50 -15.28 -5.03
C ARG A 662 -21.50 -13.76 -5.21
N PRO A 663 -21.24 -13.22 -6.42
CA PRO A 663 -21.40 -11.81 -6.68
C PRO A 663 -22.88 -11.43 -6.53
N THR A 664 -23.25 -10.92 -5.37
CA THR A 664 -24.60 -10.46 -5.05
C THR A 664 -24.60 -8.94 -4.90
N ILE A 665 -25.66 -8.31 -5.40
CA ILE A 665 -25.91 -6.89 -5.19
C ILE A 665 -26.77 -6.80 -3.94
N CYS A 666 -26.15 -6.46 -2.80
CA CYS A 666 -26.84 -6.40 -1.51
C CYS A 666 -26.46 -5.13 -0.73
N SER A 667 -27.31 -4.78 0.25
CA SER A 667 -27.02 -3.71 1.22
C SER A 667 -25.97 -4.17 2.24
N VAL A 668 -25.27 -3.21 2.85
CA VAL A 668 -24.32 -3.43 3.95
C VAL A 668 -24.96 -4.04 5.20
N TYR A 669 -26.29 -3.99 5.29
CA TYR A 669 -27.08 -4.61 6.35
C TYR A 669 -27.52 -6.04 6.03
N HIS A 670 -27.14 -6.58 4.85
CA HIS A 670 -27.47 -7.93 4.45
C HIS A 670 -26.39 -8.94 4.93
N PRO A 671 -26.76 -10.14 5.40
CA PRO A 671 -25.79 -11.14 5.87
C PRO A 671 -24.73 -11.55 4.85
N ASP A 672 -25.06 -11.57 3.55
CA ASP A 672 -24.09 -11.88 2.49
C ASP A 672 -22.92 -10.88 2.47
N PHE A 673 -23.20 -9.59 2.74
CA PHE A 673 -22.15 -8.56 2.82
C PHE A 673 -21.22 -8.85 4.00
N TRP A 674 -21.76 -9.23 5.15
CA TRP A 674 -20.98 -9.52 6.35
C TRP A 674 -20.01 -10.69 6.16
N TRP A 675 -20.41 -11.70 5.37
CA TRP A 675 -19.51 -12.80 5.01
C TRP A 675 -18.37 -12.36 4.09
N ALA A 676 -18.66 -11.51 3.09
CA ALA A 676 -17.63 -10.93 2.24
C ALA A 676 -16.65 -10.06 3.05
N GLU A 677 -17.16 -9.24 3.96
CA GLU A 677 -16.38 -8.39 4.85
C GLU A 677 -15.41 -9.20 5.74
N ARG A 678 -15.86 -10.33 6.30
CA ARG A 678 -15.00 -11.25 7.06
C ARG A 678 -13.83 -11.78 6.24
N ILE A 679 -14.06 -12.11 4.98
CA ILE A 679 -13.00 -12.59 4.07
C ILE A 679 -11.97 -11.49 3.81
N TRP A 680 -12.41 -10.24 3.63
CA TRP A 680 -11.52 -9.10 3.44
C TRP A 680 -10.65 -8.85 4.68
N LYS A 681 -11.25 -8.82 5.88
CA LYS A 681 -10.51 -8.60 7.13
C LYS A 681 -9.50 -9.69 7.46
N VAL A 682 -9.81 -10.96 7.18
CA VAL A 682 -8.94 -12.11 7.50
C VAL A 682 -7.95 -12.43 6.37
N HIS A 683 -7.89 -11.62 5.30
CA HIS A 683 -7.02 -11.93 4.17
C HIS A 683 -5.53 -12.02 4.59
N PRO A 684 -4.80 -13.09 4.20
CA PRO A 684 -3.39 -13.32 4.55
C PRO A 684 -2.44 -12.31 3.90
N ILE A 685 -2.84 -11.61 2.84
CA ILE A 685 -1.99 -10.63 2.15
C ILE A 685 -1.63 -9.47 3.09
N HIS A 686 -2.52 -9.14 4.03
CA HIS A 686 -2.28 -8.14 5.05
C HIS A 686 -1.22 -8.59 6.08
N TYR A 687 -0.96 -9.89 6.23
CA TYR A 687 0.17 -10.39 7.02
C TYR A 687 1.49 -10.30 6.24
N LEU A 688 1.46 -10.75 4.98
CA LEU A 688 2.65 -10.86 4.12
C LEU A 688 3.20 -9.49 3.66
N HIS A 689 2.38 -8.43 3.75
CA HIS A 689 2.71 -7.07 3.32
C HIS A 689 2.59 -6.01 4.43
N ALA A 690 2.39 -6.41 5.70
CA ALA A 690 2.37 -5.51 6.86
C ALA A 690 3.77 -4.97 7.20
#